data_AF-A0A1Y6C2L9-F1
#
_entry.id   AF-A0A1Y6C2L9-F1
#
_cell.length_a   1.000
_cell.length_b   1.000
_cell.length_c   1.000
_cell.angle_alpha   90.00
_cell.angle_beta   90.00
_cell.angle_gamma   90.00
#
_symmetry.space_group_name_H-M   'P 1'
#
loop_
_entity.id
_entity.type
_entity.pdbx_description
1 polymer ?
#
loop_
_entity_poly.entity_id
_entity_poly.type
_entity_poly.pdbx_seq_one_letter_code
_entity_poly.pdbx_strand_id
1 'polypeptide(L)'
;MNFSRNAALWIIIILLLVALFNLFQDGGSRHSQSQMAYSQFIDSVEQGDVSEVTIQGNTISGRLRNGNAFQTYKPEDPSLIERLRQAGTKINAAPEETLNPLLSILISWFPLLLLIGVWIFFMRQMQSGGGKAMGFGKSKARLLTEKTGRVTFDDVAGIDEAKQELEEVVDFLRDPQKFQRLGGKIPKGMLLVGPPGTGKTLLARAIAGEANVPFFTISGSDFVEMFVGVGASRVRDMFEQGKKHAPCIIFIDEIDAVGRHRGAGLGGGNDEREQTLNQLLVEMDGFEANEGVILIAATNRPDVLDPALLRPGRFDRQVVVPNPDVLGREKILRVHMRKVPLAPDVDAKVIARGTPGFSGADLANLVNEAALIAARAGKRYVTQNDFEMAKDKVLMGAERRSMVMSEEEKELTAYHEAGHALVGLYVAGNDPLHKVTIIPRGRALGVTMNLPEKDRYGYKKSEIHAKLAMMFGGRAAEELIYGRDEVTTGAGNDIQQATNLARRMVTEWGMSEKLGPLRFNENQDEVFLGHSVARHQNLSEATAQIIDEEIRRIVEDAETLAQQVLTEHMDELHRLAKGLLEYETLGADEVRLVIKGEAIDRREKEMGSSTGGGRRSSVPSSGKPKGKDSPGGIGPEPEPAS
;
A
#
# COMPACT_ATOMS: atom_id res chain seq x y z
N MET A 1 9.78 -1.16 21.30
CA MET A 1 9.69 -2.23 22.34
C MET A 1 9.45 -1.72 23.77
N ASN A 2 9.42 -0.41 24.05
CA ASN A 2 9.23 0.09 25.43
C ASN A 2 7.76 0.36 25.80
N PHE A 3 6.87 0.54 24.81
CA PHE A 3 5.45 0.82 25.07
C PHE A 3 4.68 -0.45 25.46
N SER A 4 4.96 -1.58 24.82
CA SER A 4 4.36 -2.89 25.16
C SER A 4 4.77 -3.37 26.55
N ARG A 5 6.02 -3.10 26.97
CA ARG A 5 6.48 -3.40 28.34
C ARG A 5 5.78 -2.54 29.39
N ASN A 6 5.58 -1.25 29.13
CA ASN A 6 4.88 -0.36 30.08
C ASN A 6 3.37 -0.67 30.14
N ALA A 7 2.73 -0.98 29.00
CA ALA A 7 1.33 -1.38 28.97
C ALA A 7 1.10 -2.73 29.67
N ALA A 8 1.99 -3.71 29.47
CA ALA A 8 1.92 -4.99 30.18
C ALA A 8 2.06 -4.79 31.71
N LEU A 9 2.93 -3.88 32.14
CA LEU A 9 3.11 -3.54 33.56
C LEU A 9 1.82 -2.96 34.17
N TRP A 10 1.15 -2.05 33.47
CA TRP A 10 -0.13 -1.49 33.91
C TRP A 10 -1.27 -2.52 33.94
N ILE A 11 -1.33 -3.42 32.97
CA ILE A 11 -2.30 -4.52 32.94
C ILE A 11 -2.09 -5.47 34.13
N ILE A 12 -0.83 -5.80 34.44
CA ILE A 12 -0.48 -6.64 35.59
C ILE A 12 -0.88 -5.95 36.91
N ILE A 13 -0.67 -4.64 37.03
CA ILE A 13 -1.07 -3.87 38.22
C ILE A 13 -2.59 -3.85 38.39
N ILE A 14 -3.34 -3.63 37.31
CA ILE A 14 -4.82 -3.65 37.34
C ILE A 14 -5.32 -5.05 37.72
N LEU A 15 -4.75 -6.10 37.12
CA LEU A 15 -5.08 -7.49 37.48
C LEU A 15 -4.76 -7.80 38.95
N LEU A 16 -3.64 -7.33 39.45
CA LEU A 16 -3.23 -7.55 40.84
C LEU A 16 -4.16 -6.81 41.81
N LEU A 17 -4.60 -5.59 41.47
CA LEU A 17 -5.58 -4.83 42.24
C LEU A 17 -6.96 -5.50 42.23
N VAL A 18 -7.42 -6.01 41.09
CA VAL A 18 -8.68 -6.77 41.00
C VAL A 18 -8.58 -8.07 41.80
N ALA A 19 -7.45 -8.77 41.75
CA ALA A 19 -7.23 -9.98 42.53
C ALA A 19 -7.21 -9.70 44.04
N LEU A 20 -6.55 -8.62 44.47
CA LEU A 20 -6.55 -8.17 45.86
C LEU A 20 -7.96 -7.76 46.32
N PHE A 21 -8.71 -7.05 45.47
CA PHE A 21 -10.08 -6.66 45.77
C PHE A 21 -11.00 -7.87 45.95
N ASN A 22 -10.88 -8.89 45.09
CA ASN A 22 -11.65 -10.13 45.21
C ASN A 22 -11.26 -10.91 46.49
N LEU A 23 -9.97 -10.97 46.84
CA LEU A 23 -9.49 -11.63 48.06
C LEU A 23 -10.04 -10.99 49.34
N PHE A 24 -10.33 -9.68 49.33
CA PHE A 24 -10.91 -8.97 50.46
C PHE A 24 -12.45 -8.98 50.50
N GLN A 25 -13.13 -9.32 49.39
CA GLN A 25 -14.59 -9.51 49.40
C GLN A 25 -15.01 -10.87 50.00
N ASP A 26 -14.15 -11.89 49.95
CA ASP A 26 -14.46 -13.24 50.43
C ASP A 26 -14.28 -13.46 51.95
N GLY A 27 -13.92 -12.42 52.71
CA GLY A 27 -13.73 -12.49 54.17
C GLY A 27 -15.02 -12.60 55.01
N GLY A 28 -16.20 -12.64 54.39
CA GLY A 28 -17.49 -12.79 55.07
C GLY A 28 -18.11 -14.16 54.81
N SER A 29 -17.70 -15.17 55.57
CA SER A 29 -18.27 -16.52 55.53
C SER A 29 -19.77 -16.52 55.88
N ARG A 30 -20.63 -16.30 54.88
CA ARG A 30 -22.07 -16.56 54.94
C ARG A 30 -22.31 -18.06 54.89
N HIS A 31 -22.20 -18.73 56.04
CA HIS A 31 -23.00 -19.93 56.24
C HIS A 31 -24.47 -19.51 56.15
N SER A 32 -25.21 -20.14 55.24
CA SER A 32 -26.64 -19.91 54.97
C SER A 32 -27.49 -20.21 56.21
N GLN A 33 -27.51 -19.30 57.19
CA GLN A 33 -28.60 -19.22 58.15
C GLN A 33 -29.74 -18.49 57.44
N SER A 34 -30.86 -19.17 57.23
CA SER A 34 -32.03 -18.56 56.63
C SER A 34 -32.51 -17.43 57.54
N GLN A 35 -32.48 -16.19 57.06
CA GLN A 35 -33.10 -15.08 57.78
C GLN A 35 -34.61 -15.29 57.79
N MET A 36 -35.18 -15.41 59.00
CA MET A 36 -36.60 -15.59 59.23
C MET A 36 -37.18 -14.29 59.80
N ALA A 37 -38.35 -13.87 59.32
CA ALA A 37 -39.02 -12.70 59.89
C ALA A 37 -39.41 -12.97 61.36
N TYR A 38 -39.34 -11.95 62.22
CA TYR A 38 -39.63 -12.13 63.65
C TYR A 38 -41.05 -12.67 63.91
N SER A 39 -42.04 -12.22 63.14
CA SER A 39 -43.41 -12.75 63.20
C SER A 39 -43.48 -14.25 62.88
N GLN A 40 -42.81 -14.68 61.82
CA GLN A 40 -42.74 -16.09 61.42
C GLN A 40 -42.04 -16.96 62.48
N PHE A 41 -41.03 -16.39 63.14
CA PHE A 41 -40.39 -17.03 64.28
C PHE A 41 -41.38 -17.21 65.45
N ILE A 42 -42.15 -16.17 65.82
CA ILE A 42 -43.18 -16.29 66.85
C ILE A 42 -44.22 -17.36 66.48
N ASP A 43 -44.71 -17.35 65.24
CA ASP A 43 -45.68 -18.34 64.76
C ASP A 43 -45.12 -19.76 64.87
N SER A 44 -43.84 -19.95 64.54
CA SER A 44 -43.14 -21.25 64.65
C SER A 44 -42.92 -21.69 66.09
N VAL A 45 -42.72 -20.74 67.02
CA VAL A 45 -42.63 -21.03 68.46
C VAL A 45 -43.98 -21.48 69.00
N GLU A 46 -45.07 -20.79 68.64
CA GLU A 46 -46.43 -21.15 69.09
C GLU A 46 -46.91 -22.50 68.53
N GLN A 47 -46.47 -22.85 67.32
CA GLN A 47 -46.73 -24.16 66.71
C GLN A 47 -45.85 -25.28 67.29
N GLY A 48 -44.85 -24.96 68.11
CA GLY A 48 -43.95 -25.93 68.76
C GLY A 48 -42.83 -26.45 67.87
N ASP A 49 -42.58 -25.81 66.73
CA ASP A 49 -41.61 -26.25 65.71
C ASP A 49 -40.17 -25.87 66.04
N VAL A 50 -39.94 -25.00 67.02
CA VAL A 50 -38.61 -24.55 67.43
C VAL A 50 -38.05 -25.43 68.55
N SER A 51 -36.87 -26.02 68.33
CA SER A 51 -36.23 -26.94 69.29
C SER A 51 -35.29 -26.21 70.27
N GLU A 52 -34.44 -25.33 69.75
CA GLU A 52 -33.50 -24.54 70.54
C GLU A 52 -33.35 -23.13 70.00
N VAL A 53 -33.17 -22.18 70.92
CA VAL A 53 -32.97 -20.76 70.62
C VAL A 53 -31.80 -20.24 71.43
N THR A 54 -30.88 -19.54 70.76
CA THR A 54 -29.78 -18.79 71.36
C THR A 54 -30.01 -17.30 71.13
N ILE A 55 -30.08 -16.53 72.21
CA ILE A 55 -30.26 -15.07 72.16
C ILE A 55 -28.90 -14.42 72.43
N GLN A 56 -28.41 -13.65 71.45
CA GLN A 56 -27.19 -12.86 71.50
C GLN A 56 -27.53 -11.40 71.20
N GLY A 57 -27.64 -10.58 72.25
CA GLY A 57 -28.08 -9.20 72.11
C GLY A 57 -29.48 -9.10 71.47
N ASN A 58 -29.57 -8.43 70.33
CA ASN A 58 -30.79 -8.32 69.51
C ASN A 58 -30.95 -9.42 68.46
N THR A 59 -29.96 -10.30 68.34
CA THR A 59 -29.98 -11.40 67.38
C THR A 59 -30.45 -12.68 68.07
N ILE A 60 -31.39 -13.36 67.44
CA ILE A 60 -31.89 -14.66 67.86
C ILE A 60 -31.51 -15.67 66.78
N SER A 61 -30.76 -16.70 67.15
CA SER A 61 -30.41 -17.80 66.25
C SER A 61 -30.82 -19.12 66.88
N GLY A 62 -31.41 -20.03 66.12
CA GLY A 62 -31.90 -21.29 66.67
C GLY A 62 -31.99 -22.38 65.63
N ARG A 63 -32.48 -23.54 66.06
CA ARG A 63 -32.84 -24.64 65.16
C ARG A 63 -34.31 -24.99 65.30
N LEU A 64 -34.92 -25.26 64.16
CA LEU A 64 -36.23 -25.89 64.08
C LEU A 64 -36.08 -27.40 64.32
N ARG A 65 -37.18 -28.07 64.70
CA ARG A 65 -37.23 -29.53 64.88
C ARG A 65 -36.89 -30.30 63.61
N ASN A 66 -37.09 -29.69 62.43
CA ASN A 66 -36.71 -30.25 61.14
C ASN A 66 -35.19 -30.18 60.84
N GLY A 67 -34.39 -29.63 61.77
CA GLY A 67 -32.94 -29.54 61.66
C GLY A 67 -32.42 -28.25 61.01
N ASN A 68 -33.30 -27.41 60.46
CA ASN A 68 -32.89 -26.16 59.82
C ASN A 68 -32.51 -25.08 60.83
N ALA A 69 -31.38 -24.42 60.60
CA ALA A 69 -30.95 -23.27 61.39
C ALA A 69 -31.58 -21.98 60.83
N PHE A 70 -32.07 -21.14 61.74
CA PHE A 70 -32.62 -19.82 61.39
C PHE A 70 -31.95 -18.73 62.21
N GLN A 71 -32.03 -17.51 61.69
CA GLN A 71 -31.64 -16.30 62.39
C GLN A 71 -32.72 -15.24 62.22
N THR A 72 -33.09 -14.58 63.30
CA THR A 72 -34.03 -13.46 63.30
C THR A 72 -33.55 -12.36 64.25
N TYR A 73 -34.11 -11.18 64.12
CA TYR A 73 -33.81 -10.05 64.99
C TYR A 73 -35.02 -9.73 65.85
N LYS A 74 -34.81 -9.65 67.17
CA LYS A 74 -35.91 -9.33 68.10
C LYS A 74 -36.15 -7.82 68.13
N PRO A 75 -37.39 -7.36 67.95
CA PRO A 75 -37.81 -6.07 68.50
C PRO A 75 -37.93 -6.18 70.03
N GLU A 76 -38.07 -5.05 70.73
CA GLU A 76 -38.31 -5.04 72.19
C GLU A 76 -39.68 -5.68 72.52
N ASP A 77 -39.68 -7.00 72.74
CA ASP A 77 -40.86 -7.79 73.09
C ASP A 77 -40.64 -8.46 74.46
N PRO A 78 -41.19 -7.89 75.55
CA PRO A 78 -41.08 -8.45 76.89
C PRO A 78 -41.74 -9.82 77.04
N SER A 79 -42.66 -10.19 76.14
CA SER A 79 -43.44 -11.44 76.24
C SER A 79 -42.74 -12.65 75.63
N LEU A 80 -41.65 -12.45 74.88
CA LEU A 80 -40.98 -13.50 74.11
C LEU A 80 -40.45 -14.65 74.98
N ILE A 81 -39.83 -14.35 76.12
CA ILE A 81 -39.26 -15.39 76.99
C ILE A 81 -40.35 -16.28 77.58
N GLU A 82 -41.52 -15.70 77.92
CA GLU A 82 -42.67 -16.45 78.42
C GLU A 82 -43.27 -17.36 77.34
N ARG A 83 -43.39 -16.88 76.08
CA ARG A 83 -43.87 -17.70 74.95
C ARG A 83 -42.94 -18.88 74.68
N LEU A 84 -41.63 -18.65 74.67
CA LEU A 84 -40.62 -19.71 74.48
C LEU A 84 -40.65 -20.75 75.61
N ARG A 85 -40.92 -20.34 76.85
CA ARG A 85 -41.07 -21.24 77.99
C ARG A 85 -42.37 -22.06 77.91
N GLN A 86 -43.49 -21.45 77.52
CA GLN A 86 -44.77 -22.16 77.32
C GLN A 86 -44.69 -23.20 76.20
N ALA A 87 -43.97 -22.90 75.12
CA ALA A 87 -43.73 -23.83 74.02
C ALA A 87 -42.72 -24.96 74.35
N GLY A 88 -42.04 -24.89 75.50
CA GLY A 88 -41.05 -25.88 75.93
C GLY A 88 -39.73 -25.84 75.16
N THR A 89 -39.39 -24.72 74.53
CA THR A 89 -38.16 -24.55 73.73
C THR A 89 -36.94 -24.32 74.63
N LYS A 90 -35.78 -24.92 74.30
CA LYS A 90 -34.54 -24.72 75.07
C LYS A 90 -33.91 -23.36 74.75
N ILE A 91 -33.76 -22.50 75.76
CA ILE A 91 -33.24 -21.13 75.62
C ILE A 91 -31.78 -21.06 76.14
N ASN A 92 -30.86 -20.65 75.28
CA ASN A 92 -29.46 -20.32 75.61
C ASN A 92 -29.24 -18.80 75.46
N ALA A 93 -28.43 -18.20 76.34
CA ALA A 93 -28.01 -16.80 76.20
C ALA A 93 -26.49 -16.74 76.04
N ALA A 94 -26.00 -15.94 75.08
CA ALA A 94 -24.57 -15.77 74.83
C ALA A 94 -24.20 -14.26 74.72
N PRO A 95 -23.00 -13.86 75.15
CA PRO A 95 -22.55 -12.46 75.12
C PRO A 95 -22.24 -11.99 73.69
N GLU A 96 -22.36 -10.68 73.42
CA GLU A 96 -21.96 -10.08 72.14
C GLU A 96 -20.42 -10.04 72.01
N GLU A 97 -19.87 -10.62 70.93
CA GLU A 97 -18.44 -10.53 70.62
C GLU A 97 -18.11 -9.12 70.10
N THR A 98 -17.36 -8.34 70.88
CA THR A 98 -16.83 -7.04 70.46
C THR A 98 -15.35 -7.20 70.08
N LEU A 99 -15.06 -7.30 68.78
CA LEU A 99 -13.69 -7.14 68.29
C LEU A 99 -13.26 -5.68 68.47
N ASN A 100 -12.01 -5.46 68.94
CA ASN A 100 -11.46 -4.13 69.21
C ASN A 100 -11.62 -3.17 68.00
N PRO A 101 -12.40 -2.08 68.10
CA PRO A 101 -12.71 -1.18 66.99
C PRO A 101 -11.48 -0.54 66.33
N LEU A 102 -10.39 -0.38 67.08
CA LEU A 102 -9.17 0.26 66.57
C LEU A 102 -8.38 -0.67 65.64
N LEU A 103 -8.44 -1.98 65.89
CA LEU A 103 -7.71 -2.99 65.12
C LEU A 103 -8.43 -3.29 63.79
N SER A 104 -9.76 -3.20 63.75
CA SER A 104 -10.56 -3.32 62.53
C SER A 104 -10.39 -2.12 61.58
N ILE A 105 -10.29 -0.90 62.11
CA ILE A 105 -10.01 0.31 61.31
C ILE A 105 -8.64 0.20 60.64
N LEU A 106 -7.61 -0.25 61.37
CA LEU A 106 -6.24 -0.32 60.85
C LEU A 106 -6.11 -1.37 59.74
N ILE A 107 -6.77 -2.52 59.88
CA ILE A 107 -6.83 -3.56 58.83
C ILE A 107 -7.63 -3.08 57.60
N SER A 108 -8.72 -2.33 57.80
CA SER A 108 -9.54 -1.80 56.70
C SER A 108 -8.83 -0.70 55.89
N TRP A 109 -7.94 0.07 56.51
CA TRP A 109 -7.23 1.19 55.84
C TRP A 109 -5.89 0.77 55.22
N PHE A 110 -5.34 -0.38 55.62
CA PHE A 110 -4.07 -0.89 55.11
C PHE A 110 -4.03 -1.01 53.57
N PRO A 111 -5.06 -1.53 52.88
CA PRO A 111 -5.06 -1.62 51.41
C PRO A 111 -5.02 -0.24 50.73
N LEU A 112 -5.73 0.74 51.30
CA LEU A 112 -5.78 2.10 50.77
C LEU A 112 -4.42 2.81 50.93
N LEU A 113 -3.79 2.68 52.10
CA LEU A 113 -2.47 3.26 52.37
C LEU A 113 -1.37 2.64 51.51
N LEU A 114 -1.43 1.32 51.27
CA LEU A 114 -0.50 0.63 50.38
C LEU A 114 -0.63 1.12 48.92
N LEU A 115 -1.85 1.36 48.46
CA LEU A 115 -2.12 1.89 47.12
C LEU A 115 -1.57 3.33 46.97
N ILE A 116 -1.77 4.19 47.98
CA ILE A 116 -1.20 5.54 48.02
C ILE A 116 0.33 5.50 48.02
N GLY A 117 0.94 4.58 48.79
CA GLY A 117 2.40 4.42 48.83
C GLY A 117 3.00 4.00 47.48
N VAL A 118 2.38 3.01 46.81
CA VAL A 118 2.78 2.58 45.47
C VAL A 118 2.60 3.71 44.45
N TRP A 119 1.51 4.46 44.54
CA TRP A 119 1.25 5.60 43.65
C TRP A 119 2.30 6.71 43.79
N ILE A 120 2.70 7.06 45.02
CA ILE A 120 3.76 8.04 45.29
C ILE A 120 5.13 7.56 44.77
N PHE A 121 5.44 6.27 44.95
CA PHE A 121 6.67 5.66 44.44
C PHE A 121 6.76 5.74 42.90
N PHE A 122 5.67 5.45 42.19
CA PHE A 122 5.63 5.57 40.73
C PHE A 122 5.65 7.02 40.23
N MET A 123 4.98 7.95 40.92
CA MET A 123 5.06 9.38 40.59
C MET A 123 6.50 9.90 40.69
N ARG A 124 7.25 9.48 41.73
CA ARG A 124 8.70 9.80 41.83
C ARG A 124 9.52 9.17 40.69
N GLN A 125 9.19 7.96 40.27
CA GLN A 125 9.89 7.28 39.18
C GLN A 125 9.61 7.92 37.80
N MET A 126 8.40 8.43 37.58
CA MET A 126 8.00 9.10 36.34
C MET A 126 8.62 10.52 36.23
N GLN A 127 8.80 11.22 37.35
CA GLN A 127 9.41 12.56 37.39
C GLN A 127 10.94 12.52 37.16
N SER A 128 11.62 11.43 37.54
CA SER A 128 13.05 11.22 37.24
C SER A 128 13.34 10.91 35.76
N GLY A 129 12.30 10.77 34.93
CA GLY A 129 12.38 10.56 33.47
C GLY A 129 11.95 11.77 32.63
N GLY A 130 12.03 12.99 33.21
CA GLY A 130 11.45 14.26 32.73
C GLY A 130 11.88 14.82 31.37
N GLY A 131 12.36 14.01 30.42
CA GLY A 131 12.69 14.42 29.06
C GLY A 131 11.68 14.01 27.98
N LYS A 132 10.68 13.15 28.28
CA LYS A 132 9.83 12.52 27.24
C LYS A 132 8.45 13.13 27.02
N ALA A 133 7.88 13.88 27.97
CA ALA A 133 6.59 14.55 27.78
C ALA A 133 6.70 15.81 26.89
N MET A 134 7.88 16.45 26.83
CA MET A 134 8.14 17.65 26.01
C MET A 134 8.51 17.33 24.55
N GLY A 135 8.47 16.05 24.16
CA GLY A 135 8.76 15.60 22.79
C GLY A 135 7.54 15.56 21.85
N PHE A 136 6.32 15.83 22.36
CA PHE A 136 5.08 15.70 21.58
C PHE A 136 4.94 16.71 20.43
N GLY A 137 5.60 17.88 20.52
CA GLY A 137 5.57 18.93 19.51
C GLY A 137 6.80 19.01 18.60
N LYS A 138 7.81 18.16 18.81
CA LYS A 138 9.03 18.15 17.97
C LYS A 138 8.77 17.46 16.65
N SER A 139 9.29 18.02 15.57
CA SER A 139 9.26 17.46 14.24
C SER A 139 10.00 16.11 14.22
N LYS A 140 9.41 15.11 13.57
CA LYS A 140 10.04 13.81 13.29
C LYS A 140 10.94 13.85 12.05
N ALA A 141 11.19 15.04 11.49
CA ALA A 141 12.00 15.20 10.29
C ALA A 141 13.35 14.49 10.45
N ARG A 142 13.66 13.60 9.50
CA ARG A 142 14.93 12.87 9.50
C ARG A 142 15.99 13.77 8.88
N LEU A 143 16.94 14.23 9.69
CA LEU A 143 18.13 14.92 9.18
C LEU A 143 19.04 13.89 8.51
N LEU A 144 19.07 13.90 7.17
CA LEU A 144 20.04 13.13 6.41
C LEU A 144 21.32 13.97 6.31
N THR A 145 22.27 13.67 7.20
CA THR A 145 23.60 14.29 7.17
C THR A 145 24.43 13.68 6.04
N GLU A 146 25.33 14.46 5.45
CA GLU A 146 26.14 14.23 4.23
C GLU A 146 26.75 12.82 4.03
N LYS A 147 26.85 11.98 5.06
CA LYS A 147 27.63 10.74 5.05
C LYS A 147 26.88 9.46 4.67
N THR A 148 25.55 9.49 4.51
CA THR A 148 24.77 8.26 4.26
C THR A 148 23.96 8.34 2.97
N GLY A 149 24.46 7.72 1.90
CA GLY A 149 23.73 7.53 0.64
C GLY A 149 23.52 8.82 -0.17
N ARG A 150 24.63 9.50 -0.54
CA ARG A 150 24.63 10.64 -1.47
C ARG A 150 24.05 10.20 -2.81
N VAL A 151 22.91 10.78 -3.16
CA VAL A 151 22.26 10.63 -4.48
C VAL A 151 22.58 11.90 -5.25
N THR A 152 22.95 11.77 -6.52
CA THR A 152 23.27 12.92 -7.40
C THR A 152 22.39 12.88 -8.65
N PHE A 153 22.51 13.88 -9.53
CA PHE A 153 21.78 13.85 -10.80
C PHE A 153 22.17 12.68 -11.71
N ASP A 154 23.33 12.03 -11.50
CA ASP A 154 23.72 10.82 -12.24
C ASP A 154 22.86 9.59 -11.90
N ASP A 155 22.25 9.58 -10.71
CA ASP A 155 21.37 8.48 -10.25
C ASP A 155 19.91 8.67 -10.70
N VAL A 156 19.58 9.84 -11.23
CA VAL A 156 18.26 10.19 -11.76
C VAL A 156 18.34 10.16 -13.28
N ALA A 157 17.36 9.60 -13.97
CA ALA A 157 17.38 9.51 -15.43
C ALA A 157 15.99 9.68 -16.02
N GLY A 158 15.93 10.05 -17.30
CA GLY A 158 14.69 10.11 -18.08
C GLY A 158 13.78 11.31 -17.79
N ILE A 159 14.31 12.34 -17.11
CA ILE A 159 13.61 13.59 -16.80
C ILE A 159 14.56 14.78 -17.04
N ASP A 160 15.11 14.86 -18.25
CA ASP A 160 16.19 15.80 -18.58
C ASP A 160 15.70 17.27 -18.52
N GLU A 161 14.46 17.54 -18.91
CA GLU A 161 13.84 18.86 -18.83
C GLU A 161 13.65 19.33 -17.38
N ALA A 162 13.12 18.44 -16.52
CA ALA A 162 12.95 18.74 -15.11
C ALA A 162 14.29 18.95 -14.41
N LYS A 163 15.34 18.20 -14.79
CA LYS A 163 16.70 18.43 -14.28
C LYS A 163 17.23 19.80 -14.67
N GLN A 164 17.07 20.20 -15.93
CA GLN A 164 17.55 21.49 -16.41
C GLN A 164 16.89 22.66 -15.66
N GLU A 165 15.58 22.59 -15.39
CA GLU A 165 14.89 23.61 -14.59
C GLU A 165 15.40 23.65 -13.14
N LEU A 166 15.80 22.50 -12.59
CA LEU A 166 16.32 22.37 -11.23
C LEU A 166 17.82 22.68 -11.10
N GLU A 167 18.58 22.72 -12.19
CA GLU A 167 19.99 23.13 -12.20
C GLU A 167 20.15 24.59 -11.74
N GLU A 168 19.20 25.47 -12.06
CA GLU A 168 19.20 26.86 -11.59
C GLU A 168 19.19 26.94 -10.05
N VAL A 169 18.45 26.03 -9.42
CA VAL A 169 18.30 25.95 -7.95
C VAL A 169 19.57 25.43 -7.30
N VAL A 170 20.20 24.43 -7.93
CA VAL A 170 21.50 23.89 -7.50
C VAL A 170 22.57 24.97 -7.59
N ASP A 171 22.64 25.69 -8.71
CA ASP A 171 23.59 26.79 -8.92
C ASP A 171 23.41 27.89 -7.87
N PHE A 172 22.16 28.20 -7.52
CA PHE A 172 21.86 29.15 -6.46
C PHE A 172 22.34 28.67 -5.09
N LEU A 173 22.05 27.41 -4.71
CA LEU A 173 22.48 26.86 -3.43
C LEU A 173 24.01 26.78 -3.32
N ARG A 174 24.71 26.61 -4.45
CA ARG A 174 26.18 26.63 -4.53
C ARG A 174 26.78 28.04 -4.46
N ASP A 175 26.21 29.01 -5.18
CA ASP A 175 26.67 30.41 -5.18
C ASP A 175 25.51 31.42 -5.14
N PRO A 176 24.96 31.69 -3.94
CA PRO A 176 23.86 32.64 -3.78
C PRO A 176 24.21 34.08 -4.19
N GLN A 177 25.48 34.47 -4.05
CA GLN A 177 25.91 35.84 -4.30
C GLN A 177 25.83 36.22 -5.77
N LYS A 178 26.09 35.25 -6.67
CA LYS A 178 25.98 35.43 -8.13
C LYS A 178 24.61 35.98 -8.54
N PHE A 179 23.53 35.48 -7.93
CA PHE A 179 22.16 35.88 -8.23
C PHE A 179 21.73 37.16 -7.50
N GLN A 180 22.15 37.34 -6.24
CA GLN A 180 21.84 38.54 -5.44
C GLN A 180 22.44 39.82 -6.05
N ARG A 181 23.65 39.76 -6.63
CA ARG A 181 24.31 40.92 -7.28
C ARG A 181 23.50 41.50 -8.44
N LEU A 182 22.70 40.68 -9.11
CA LEU A 182 21.87 41.07 -10.25
C LEU A 182 20.41 41.35 -9.85
N GLY A 183 20.09 41.30 -8.55
CA GLY A 183 18.73 41.51 -8.04
C GLY A 183 17.79 40.34 -8.31
N GLY A 184 18.31 39.16 -8.64
CA GLY A 184 17.52 37.95 -8.83
C GLY A 184 16.83 37.54 -7.52
N LYS A 185 15.51 37.32 -7.58
CA LYS A 185 14.72 36.81 -6.46
C LYS A 185 14.61 35.29 -6.57
N ILE A 186 14.83 34.62 -5.45
CA ILE A 186 14.84 33.16 -5.38
C ILE A 186 13.41 32.66 -5.17
N PRO A 187 13.00 31.57 -5.85
CA PRO A 187 11.75 30.90 -5.53
C PRO A 187 11.83 30.36 -4.10
N LYS A 188 10.90 30.79 -3.24
CA LYS A 188 10.87 30.32 -1.85
C LYS A 188 10.45 28.86 -1.75
N GLY A 189 9.65 28.41 -2.71
CA GLY A 189 9.08 27.08 -2.72
C GLY A 189 8.92 26.51 -4.12
N MET A 190 9.16 25.22 -4.27
CA MET A 190 8.95 24.48 -5.50
C MET A 190 8.00 23.32 -5.27
N LEU A 191 7.09 23.10 -6.21
CA LEU A 191 6.19 21.96 -6.21
C LEU A 191 6.57 21.01 -7.35
N LEU A 192 7.00 19.81 -7.00
CA LEU A 192 7.21 18.70 -7.91
C LEU A 192 5.86 17.99 -8.15
N VAL A 193 5.38 18.06 -9.39
CA VAL A 193 4.07 17.52 -9.77
C VAL A 193 4.26 16.35 -10.71
N GLY A 194 3.62 15.21 -10.44
CA GLY A 194 3.59 14.14 -11.42
C GLY A 194 3.05 12.83 -10.86
N PRO A 195 2.87 11.80 -11.70
CA PRO A 195 2.37 10.50 -11.27
C PRO A 195 3.21 9.86 -10.15
N PRO A 196 2.65 8.93 -9.36
CA PRO A 196 3.44 8.20 -8.37
C PRO A 196 4.56 7.40 -9.05
N GLY A 197 5.68 7.22 -8.35
CA GLY A 197 6.80 6.41 -8.86
C GLY A 197 7.71 7.08 -9.90
N THR A 198 7.47 8.34 -10.28
CA THR A 198 8.35 9.08 -11.22
C THR A 198 9.67 9.59 -10.61
N GLY A 199 9.91 9.32 -9.33
CA GLY A 199 11.16 9.68 -8.67
C GLY A 199 11.22 11.09 -8.10
N LYS A 200 10.09 11.74 -7.80
CA LYS A 200 10.04 13.09 -7.17
C LYS A 200 10.90 13.19 -5.90
N THR A 201 10.77 12.23 -4.98
CA THR A 201 11.58 12.15 -3.74
C THR A 201 13.05 11.91 -4.03
N LEU A 202 13.36 11.11 -5.06
CA LEU A 202 14.74 10.84 -5.49
C LEU A 202 15.38 12.10 -6.09
N LEU A 203 14.63 12.84 -6.91
CA LEU A 203 15.03 14.10 -7.53
C LEU A 203 15.31 15.16 -6.47
N ALA A 204 14.43 15.33 -5.48
CA ALA A 204 14.66 16.27 -4.38
C ALA A 204 15.94 15.95 -3.59
N ARG A 205 16.22 14.65 -3.35
CA ARG A 205 17.48 14.22 -2.73
C ARG A 205 18.70 14.47 -3.62
N ALA A 206 18.55 14.32 -4.94
CA ALA A 206 19.61 14.57 -5.89
C ALA A 206 19.98 16.06 -5.95
N ILE A 207 19.01 16.97 -5.89
CA ILE A 207 19.26 18.43 -5.81
C ILE A 207 20.13 18.75 -4.58
N ALA A 208 19.79 18.19 -3.41
CA ALA A 208 20.57 18.40 -2.19
C ALA A 208 21.99 17.82 -2.30
N GLY A 209 22.12 16.62 -2.87
CA GLY A 209 23.42 15.95 -3.07
C GLY A 209 24.32 16.64 -4.09
N GLU A 210 23.72 17.29 -5.09
CA GLU A 210 24.41 18.11 -6.08
C GLU A 210 24.85 19.44 -5.47
N ALA A 211 23.95 20.14 -4.77
CA ALA A 211 24.27 21.40 -4.09
C ALA A 211 25.16 21.21 -2.83
N ASN A 212 25.30 19.99 -2.34
CA ASN A 212 26.01 19.64 -1.10
C ASN A 212 25.48 20.42 0.12
N VAL A 213 24.16 20.40 0.30
CA VAL A 213 23.46 21.05 1.43
C VAL A 213 22.68 20.03 2.26
N PRO A 214 22.40 20.29 3.56
CA PRO A 214 21.54 19.43 4.37
C PRO A 214 20.14 19.25 3.76
N PHE A 215 19.62 18.03 3.87
CA PHE A 215 18.30 17.65 3.37
C PHE A 215 17.41 17.16 4.52
N PHE A 216 16.33 17.90 4.77
CA PHE A 216 15.28 17.54 5.72
C PHE A 216 14.10 16.94 4.96
N THR A 217 13.64 15.76 5.36
CA THR A 217 12.47 15.13 4.76
C THR A 217 11.40 14.84 5.79
N ILE A 218 10.16 15.17 5.45
CA ILE A 218 8.94 14.90 6.21
C ILE A 218 7.83 14.47 5.25
N SER A 219 6.96 13.56 5.67
CA SER A 219 5.74 13.25 4.91
C SER A 219 4.63 14.22 5.33
N GLY A 220 3.81 14.66 4.37
CA GLY A 220 2.61 15.45 4.62
C GLY A 220 1.66 14.76 5.58
N SER A 221 1.60 13.43 5.55
CA SER A 221 0.81 12.64 6.49
C SER A 221 1.29 12.75 7.95
N ASP A 222 2.58 13.04 8.21
CA ASP A 222 3.12 13.21 9.57
C ASP A 222 2.59 14.46 10.28
N PHE A 223 1.97 15.36 9.54
CA PHE A 223 1.34 16.56 10.06
C PHE A 223 -0.12 16.37 10.46
N VAL A 224 -0.77 15.30 9.99
CA VAL A 224 -2.17 15.00 10.29
C VAL A 224 -2.23 14.09 11.51
N GLU A 225 -2.62 14.64 12.65
CA GLU A 225 -2.67 13.92 13.93
C GLU A 225 -4.05 14.07 14.60
N MET A 226 -4.38 13.19 15.54
CA MET A 226 -5.68 13.23 16.25
C MET A 226 -5.82 14.43 17.19
N PHE A 227 -4.71 15.09 17.53
CA PHE A 227 -4.67 16.18 18.50
C PHE A 227 -4.51 17.53 17.80
N VAL A 228 -5.50 18.41 18.00
CA VAL A 228 -5.51 19.78 17.46
C VAL A 228 -4.24 20.53 17.88
N GLY A 229 -3.60 21.20 16.93
CA GLY A 229 -2.40 22.03 17.16
C GLY A 229 -1.06 21.27 17.15
N VAL A 230 -1.04 19.93 17.15
CA VAL A 230 0.21 19.17 17.05
C VAL A 230 0.86 19.33 15.68
N GLY A 231 0.07 19.26 14.60
CA GLY A 231 0.55 19.50 13.23
C GLY A 231 1.20 20.88 13.08
N ALA A 232 0.53 21.93 13.52
CA ALA A 232 1.05 23.30 13.50
C ALA A 232 2.36 23.45 14.31
N SER A 233 2.48 22.82 15.48
CA SER A 233 3.73 22.84 16.26
C SER A 233 4.89 22.18 15.50
N ARG A 234 4.65 21.08 14.79
CA ARG A 234 5.68 20.39 14.00
C ARG A 234 6.12 21.21 12.81
N VAL A 235 5.19 21.92 12.16
CA VAL A 235 5.50 22.86 11.07
C VAL A 235 6.48 23.93 11.57
N ARG A 236 6.20 24.56 12.72
CA ARG A 236 7.11 25.55 13.32
C ARG A 236 8.49 24.99 13.61
N ASP A 237 8.57 23.85 14.30
CA ASP A 237 9.86 23.24 14.66
C ASP A 237 10.66 22.81 13.42
N MET A 238 9.99 22.31 12.36
CA MET A 238 10.64 22.01 11.08
C MET A 238 11.29 23.25 10.47
N PHE A 239 10.60 24.38 10.43
CA PHE A 239 11.15 25.62 9.87
C PHE A 239 12.24 26.23 10.76
N GLU A 240 12.10 26.17 12.08
CA GLU A 240 13.17 26.59 13.01
C GLU A 240 14.44 25.75 12.82
N GLN A 241 14.31 24.44 12.62
CA GLN A 241 15.45 23.58 12.33
C GLN A 241 16.08 23.92 10.97
N GLY A 242 15.26 24.15 9.93
CA GLY A 242 15.75 24.61 8.63
C GLY A 242 16.58 25.89 8.73
N LYS A 243 16.08 26.90 9.45
CA LYS A 243 16.79 28.17 9.68
C LYS A 243 18.14 27.99 10.35
N LYS A 244 18.26 27.08 11.33
CA LYS A 244 19.52 26.78 12.03
C LYS A 244 20.57 26.09 11.14
N HIS A 245 20.13 25.44 10.07
CA HIS A 245 20.97 24.63 9.18
C HIS A 245 21.08 25.22 7.77
N ALA A 246 20.69 26.48 7.57
CA ALA A 246 20.81 27.16 6.29
C ALA A 246 22.29 27.29 5.83
N PRO A 247 22.57 27.13 4.51
CA PRO A 247 21.63 26.81 3.43
C PRO A 247 21.19 25.33 3.47
N CYS A 248 19.90 25.06 3.33
CA CYS A 248 19.35 23.69 3.35
C CYS A 248 18.08 23.54 2.51
N ILE A 249 17.72 22.29 2.22
CA ILE A 249 16.46 21.94 1.57
C ILE A 249 15.52 21.28 2.58
N ILE A 250 14.28 21.77 2.63
CA ILE A 250 13.17 21.12 3.34
C ILE A 250 12.27 20.47 2.30
N PHE A 251 12.12 19.15 2.36
CA PHE A 251 11.29 18.36 1.47
C PHE A 251 10.04 17.83 2.17
N ILE A 252 8.87 18.17 1.65
CA ILE A 252 7.56 17.67 2.08
C ILE A 252 6.99 16.74 1.01
N ASP A 253 6.99 15.43 1.27
CA ASP A 253 6.31 14.47 0.39
C ASP A 253 4.80 14.47 0.64
N GLU A 254 3.98 14.09 -0.33
CA GLU A 254 2.52 14.00 -0.19
C GLU A 254 1.87 15.24 0.45
N ILE A 255 2.24 16.44 -0.05
CA ILE A 255 1.72 17.71 0.49
C ILE A 255 0.19 17.81 0.42
N ASP A 256 -0.45 17.05 -0.47
CA ASP A 256 -1.91 16.94 -0.59
C ASP A 256 -2.60 16.35 0.66
N ALA A 257 -1.86 15.72 1.57
CA ALA A 257 -2.41 15.29 2.86
C ALA A 257 -2.83 16.47 3.76
N VAL A 258 -2.08 17.58 3.70
CA VAL A 258 -2.31 18.82 4.48
C VAL A 258 -2.82 19.98 3.64
N GLY A 259 -2.46 20.01 2.36
CA GLY A 259 -2.71 21.12 1.45
C GLY A 259 -4.01 21.01 0.69
N ARG A 260 -4.90 20.07 1.03
CA ARG A 260 -6.16 19.85 0.31
C ARG A 260 -7.11 21.02 0.49
N HIS A 261 -7.76 21.45 -0.59
CA HIS A 261 -8.80 22.48 -0.55
C HIS A 261 -9.98 22.06 0.33
N ARG A 262 -10.61 23.04 0.97
CA ARG A 262 -11.84 22.86 1.78
C ARG A 262 -12.90 22.10 0.99
N GLY A 263 -13.33 20.96 1.53
CA GLY A 263 -14.60 20.33 1.17
C GLY A 263 -15.67 20.72 2.18
N ALA A 264 -16.92 20.85 1.75
CA ALA A 264 -18.09 21.13 2.60
C ALA A 264 -18.45 19.92 3.51
N GLY A 265 -17.49 19.39 4.25
CA GLY A 265 -17.66 18.28 5.18
C GLY A 265 -18.09 18.80 6.55
N LEU A 266 -19.33 18.51 6.92
CA LEU A 266 -19.85 18.65 8.29
C LEU A 266 -19.15 17.62 9.21
N GLY A 267 -18.01 17.97 9.80
CA GLY A 267 -17.33 17.13 10.79
C GLY A 267 -15.99 17.71 11.24
N GLY A 268 -15.76 17.79 12.55
CA GLY A 268 -14.62 18.46 13.21
C GLY A 268 -13.21 17.88 12.97
N GLY A 269 -13.00 17.11 11.90
CA GLY A 269 -11.67 16.70 11.44
C GLY A 269 -11.00 17.71 10.50
N ASN A 270 -11.73 18.74 10.06
CA ASN A 270 -11.19 19.80 9.19
C ASN A 270 -10.33 20.83 9.95
N ASP A 271 -10.62 21.06 11.23
CA ASP A 271 -10.01 22.17 11.99
C ASP A 271 -8.50 21.99 12.20
N GLU A 272 -8.02 20.76 12.40
CA GLU A 272 -6.59 20.46 12.60
C GLU A 272 -5.78 20.62 11.31
N ARG A 273 -6.32 20.15 10.18
CA ARG A 273 -5.69 20.29 8.87
C ARG A 273 -5.62 21.74 8.45
N GLU A 274 -6.71 22.49 8.64
CA GLU A 274 -6.75 23.93 8.34
C GLU A 274 -5.77 24.71 9.20
N GLN A 275 -5.68 24.42 10.50
CA GLN A 275 -4.72 25.07 11.37
C GLN A 275 -3.28 24.79 10.93
N THR A 276 -2.98 23.56 10.55
CA THR A 276 -1.64 23.15 10.12
C THR A 276 -1.27 23.74 8.76
N LEU A 277 -2.22 23.77 7.81
CA LEU A 277 -2.06 24.46 6.53
C LEU A 277 -1.81 25.96 6.71
N ASN A 278 -2.63 26.63 7.52
CA ASN A 278 -2.45 28.05 7.80
C ASN A 278 -1.10 28.34 8.46
N GLN A 279 -0.65 27.47 9.38
CA GLN A 279 0.68 27.60 9.96
C GLN A 279 1.78 27.46 8.89
N LEU A 280 1.66 26.51 7.97
CA LEU A 280 2.59 26.36 6.85
C LEU A 280 2.64 27.63 6.00
N LEU A 281 1.48 28.24 5.70
CA LEU A 281 1.42 29.50 4.96
C LEU A 281 2.08 30.66 5.69
N VAL A 282 1.86 30.79 7.01
CA VAL A 282 2.48 31.83 7.83
C VAL A 282 4.00 31.68 7.86
N GLU A 283 4.50 30.45 8.03
CA GLU A 283 5.95 30.21 8.02
C GLU A 283 6.55 30.50 6.64
N MET A 284 5.90 30.10 5.54
CA MET A 284 6.35 30.39 4.17
C MET A 284 6.41 31.89 3.86
N ASP A 285 5.39 32.65 4.28
CA ASP A 285 5.35 34.11 4.09
C ASP A 285 6.40 34.80 4.99
N GLY A 286 6.71 34.22 6.16
CA GLY A 286 7.66 34.72 7.14
C GLY A 286 9.15 34.58 6.77
N PHE A 287 9.50 33.92 5.66
CA PHE A 287 10.88 33.84 5.17
C PHE A 287 11.32 35.10 4.42
N GLU A 288 12.47 35.65 4.77
CA GLU A 288 13.19 36.55 3.86
C GLU A 288 13.88 35.72 2.76
N ALA A 289 13.87 36.22 1.52
CA ALA A 289 14.45 35.50 0.38
C ALA A 289 15.97 35.21 0.52
N ASN A 290 16.64 35.83 1.48
CA ASN A 290 18.07 35.72 1.72
C ASN A 290 18.47 34.67 2.77
N GLU A 291 17.52 33.99 3.42
CA GLU A 291 17.83 33.01 4.48
C GLU A 291 18.41 31.68 3.94
N GLY A 292 18.47 31.47 2.61
CA GLY A 292 19.11 30.28 2.01
C GLY A 292 18.37 28.95 2.25
N VAL A 293 17.11 29.00 2.69
CA VAL A 293 16.24 27.84 2.88
C VAL A 293 15.31 27.70 1.69
N ILE A 294 15.28 26.52 1.06
CA ILE A 294 14.39 26.22 -0.07
C ILE A 294 13.40 25.13 0.33
N LEU A 295 12.11 25.41 0.15
CA LEU A 295 11.05 24.43 0.36
C LEU A 295 10.76 23.68 -0.94
N ILE A 296 10.78 22.36 -0.91
CA ILE A 296 10.38 21.51 -2.04
C ILE A 296 9.23 20.62 -1.56
N ALA A 297 8.11 20.63 -2.27
CA ALA A 297 6.99 19.74 -2.01
C ALA A 297 6.75 18.80 -3.18
N ALA A 298 6.23 17.60 -2.93
CA ALA A 298 5.81 16.68 -3.98
C ALA A 298 4.33 16.33 -3.84
N THR A 299 3.62 16.27 -4.97
CA THR A 299 2.24 15.77 -5.02
C THR A 299 1.99 14.95 -6.29
N ASN A 300 1.04 14.04 -6.18
CA ASN A 300 0.45 13.34 -7.34
C ASN A 300 -0.83 14.02 -7.85
N ARG A 301 -1.40 14.95 -7.06
CA ARG A 301 -2.71 15.56 -7.30
C ARG A 301 -2.63 17.09 -7.11
N PRO A 302 -2.10 17.83 -8.10
CA PRO A 302 -2.02 19.29 -8.00
C PRO A 302 -3.41 19.95 -7.98
N ASP A 303 -4.42 19.29 -8.55
CA ASP A 303 -5.81 19.71 -8.68
C ASP A 303 -6.54 19.86 -7.34
N VAL A 304 -6.19 19.05 -6.33
CA VAL A 304 -6.85 19.10 -5.02
C VAL A 304 -6.22 20.09 -4.05
N LEU A 305 -5.09 20.70 -4.42
CA LEU A 305 -4.37 21.62 -3.54
C LEU A 305 -5.07 22.96 -3.40
N ASP A 306 -4.97 23.55 -2.22
CA ASP A 306 -5.45 24.90 -1.96
C ASP A 306 -4.67 25.90 -2.85
N PRO A 307 -5.35 26.70 -3.70
CA PRO A 307 -4.71 27.70 -4.53
C PRO A 307 -3.85 28.72 -3.76
N ALA A 308 -4.10 28.88 -2.45
CA ALA A 308 -3.27 29.71 -1.58
C ALA A 308 -1.82 29.22 -1.54
N LEU A 309 -1.55 27.91 -1.63
CA LEU A 309 -0.19 27.35 -1.65
C LEU A 309 0.57 27.72 -2.93
N LEU A 310 -0.15 27.90 -4.05
CA LEU A 310 0.42 28.15 -5.38
C LEU A 310 0.63 29.64 -5.69
N ARG A 311 0.35 30.53 -4.73
CA ARG A 311 0.52 31.98 -4.95
C ARG A 311 2.00 32.39 -4.97
N PRO A 312 2.37 33.44 -5.72
CA PRO A 312 3.74 33.96 -5.73
C PRO A 312 4.27 34.23 -4.32
N GLY A 313 5.51 33.82 -4.05
CA GLY A 313 6.12 33.87 -2.72
C GLY A 313 5.89 32.62 -1.86
N ARG A 314 5.18 31.61 -2.37
CA ARG A 314 5.00 30.31 -1.72
C ARG A 314 5.57 29.20 -2.62
N PHE A 315 4.75 28.28 -3.12
CA PHE A 315 5.14 27.38 -4.21
C PHE A 315 4.97 28.09 -5.55
N ASP A 316 5.86 29.05 -5.81
CA ASP A 316 5.83 29.90 -7.00
C ASP A 316 6.40 29.22 -8.24
N ARG A 317 7.14 28.11 -8.07
CA ARG A 317 7.62 27.24 -9.14
C ARG A 317 6.95 25.88 -9.11
N GLN A 318 6.47 25.43 -10.26
CA GLN A 318 5.91 24.10 -10.44
C GLN A 318 6.72 23.37 -11.51
N VAL A 319 7.37 22.29 -11.10
CA VAL A 319 8.16 21.46 -12.00
C VAL A 319 7.41 20.16 -12.24
N VAL A 320 7.05 19.91 -13.49
CA VAL A 320 6.34 18.69 -13.87
C VAL A 320 7.35 17.57 -14.07
N VAL A 321 7.14 16.46 -13.36
CA VAL A 321 7.93 15.23 -13.45
C VAL A 321 7.05 14.15 -14.11
N PRO A 322 7.03 14.08 -15.45
CA PRO A 322 6.16 13.16 -16.18
C PRO A 322 6.65 11.71 -16.05
N ASN A 323 5.84 10.79 -16.58
CA ASN A 323 6.33 9.43 -16.85
C ASN A 323 7.42 9.49 -17.93
N PRO A 324 8.46 8.65 -17.83
CA PRO A 324 9.58 8.63 -18.78
C PRO A 324 9.16 8.15 -20.18
N ASP A 325 9.76 8.74 -21.20
CA ASP A 325 9.68 8.30 -22.60
C ASP A 325 10.52 7.03 -22.85
N VAL A 326 10.47 6.41 -24.04
CA VAL A 326 11.26 5.18 -24.37
C VAL A 326 12.74 5.36 -24.01
N LEU A 327 13.33 6.51 -24.37
CA LEU A 327 14.75 6.76 -24.12
C LEU A 327 15.02 6.95 -22.61
N GLY A 328 14.13 7.64 -21.91
CA GLY A 328 14.16 7.78 -20.46
C GLY A 328 14.03 6.45 -19.75
N ARG A 329 13.12 5.58 -20.18
CA ARG A 329 12.96 4.20 -19.66
C ARG A 329 14.22 3.39 -19.88
N GLU A 330 14.84 3.48 -21.07
CA GLU A 330 16.14 2.84 -21.35
C GLU A 330 17.24 3.34 -20.39
N LYS A 331 17.35 4.66 -20.18
CA LYS A 331 18.33 5.24 -19.25
C LYS A 331 18.07 4.79 -17.81
N ILE A 332 16.82 4.81 -17.35
CA ILE A 332 16.42 4.37 -16.01
C ILE A 332 16.74 2.88 -15.82
N LEU A 333 16.38 2.03 -16.78
CA LEU A 333 16.70 0.61 -16.77
C LEU A 333 18.21 0.40 -16.63
N ARG A 334 19.03 1.13 -17.40
CA ARG A 334 20.50 1.05 -17.29
C ARG A 334 21.01 1.41 -15.90
N VAL A 335 20.44 2.43 -15.25
CA VAL A 335 20.83 2.81 -13.88
C VAL A 335 20.56 1.66 -12.90
N HIS A 336 19.38 1.03 -12.97
CA HIS A 336 19.02 -0.08 -12.09
C HIS A 336 19.75 -1.38 -12.43
N MET A 337 19.99 -1.63 -13.71
CA MET A 337 20.72 -2.78 -14.23
C MET A 337 22.18 -2.83 -13.77
N ARG A 338 22.84 -1.68 -13.49
CA ARG A 338 24.20 -1.64 -12.94
C ARG A 338 24.36 -2.40 -11.62
N LYS A 339 23.27 -2.59 -10.87
CA LYS A 339 23.27 -3.28 -9.56
C LYS A 339 23.10 -4.79 -9.68
N VAL A 340 22.88 -5.31 -10.89
CA VAL A 340 22.51 -6.72 -11.14
C VAL A 340 23.50 -7.35 -12.14
N PRO A 341 23.97 -8.59 -11.92
CA PRO A 341 24.81 -9.28 -12.90
C PRO A 341 23.99 -9.67 -14.13
N LEU A 342 24.24 -8.99 -15.26
CA LEU A 342 23.54 -9.24 -16.53
C LEU A 342 24.32 -10.17 -17.45
N ALA A 343 23.58 -10.93 -18.26
CA ALA A 343 24.14 -11.66 -19.40
C ALA A 343 24.24 -10.75 -20.65
N PRO A 344 25.12 -11.08 -21.63
CA PRO A 344 25.36 -10.24 -22.80
C PRO A 344 24.18 -10.12 -23.78
N ASP A 345 23.17 -10.98 -23.67
CA ASP A 345 21.97 -11.02 -24.51
C ASP A 345 20.93 -9.97 -24.11
N VAL A 346 21.10 -9.28 -22.99
CA VAL A 346 20.12 -8.32 -22.45
C VAL A 346 20.13 -7.01 -23.26
N ASP A 347 19.01 -6.69 -23.89
CA ASP A 347 18.78 -5.43 -24.60
C ASP A 347 17.74 -4.56 -23.86
N ALA A 348 18.25 -3.53 -23.16
CA ALA A 348 17.44 -2.55 -22.45
C ALA A 348 16.45 -1.80 -23.36
N LYS A 349 16.76 -1.64 -24.65
CA LYS A 349 15.89 -0.93 -25.61
C LYS A 349 14.65 -1.74 -25.96
N VAL A 350 14.75 -3.06 -26.04
CA VAL A 350 13.60 -3.96 -26.23
C VAL A 350 12.69 -3.90 -25.01
N ILE A 351 13.28 -3.96 -23.81
CA ILE A 351 12.54 -3.91 -22.54
C ILE A 351 11.83 -2.54 -22.38
N ALA A 352 12.52 -1.44 -22.69
CA ALA A 352 11.95 -0.08 -22.64
C ALA A 352 10.73 0.10 -23.57
N ARG A 353 10.76 -0.49 -24.78
CA ARG A 353 9.62 -0.49 -25.69
C ARG A 353 8.45 -1.34 -25.18
N GLY A 354 8.75 -2.42 -24.46
CA GLY A 354 7.76 -3.33 -23.87
C GLY A 354 7.13 -2.88 -22.56
N THR A 355 7.53 -1.70 -22.06
CA THR A 355 7.07 -1.14 -20.79
C THR A 355 6.45 0.25 -20.98
N PRO A 356 5.53 0.44 -21.95
CA PRO A 356 4.91 1.74 -22.15
C PRO A 356 4.15 2.19 -20.90
N GLY A 357 4.30 3.46 -20.53
CA GLY A 357 3.64 4.06 -19.38
C GLY A 357 4.23 3.68 -18.02
N PHE A 358 5.27 2.84 -17.96
CA PHE A 358 5.91 2.48 -16.69
C PHE A 358 6.58 3.70 -16.06
N SER A 359 6.39 3.88 -14.76
CA SER A 359 7.13 4.85 -13.95
C SER A 359 8.55 4.35 -13.66
N GLY A 360 9.42 5.23 -13.17
CA GLY A 360 10.77 4.83 -12.75
C GLY A 360 10.78 3.75 -11.66
N ALA A 361 9.81 3.81 -10.74
CA ALA A 361 9.62 2.80 -9.71
C ALA A 361 9.18 1.44 -10.30
N ASP A 362 8.31 1.44 -11.31
CA ASP A 362 7.88 0.20 -11.98
C ASP A 362 9.05 -0.48 -12.71
N LEU A 363 9.90 0.31 -13.36
CA LEU A 363 11.12 -0.19 -14.00
C LEU A 363 12.14 -0.73 -12.98
N ALA A 364 12.29 -0.07 -11.83
CA ALA A 364 13.11 -0.58 -10.74
C ALA A 364 12.59 -1.92 -10.21
N ASN A 365 11.26 -2.03 -10.07
CA ASN A 365 10.61 -3.27 -9.66
C ASN A 365 10.77 -4.38 -10.71
N LEU A 366 10.67 -4.05 -12.00
CA LEU A 366 10.89 -4.99 -13.10
C LEU A 366 12.29 -5.62 -13.06
N VAL A 367 13.33 -4.80 -12.87
CA VAL A 367 14.72 -5.27 -12.75
C VAL A 367 14.88 -6.17 -11.52
N ASN A 368 14.25 -5.81 -10.41
CA ASN A 368 14.26 -6.63 -9.20
C ASN A 368 13.55 -7.98 -9.40
N GLU A 369 12.39 -7.98 -10.05
CA GLU A 369 11.65 -9.21 -10.37
C GLU A 369 12.44 -10.13 -11.31
N ALA A 370 13.13 -9.58 -12.32
CA ALA A 370 14.00 -10.36 -13.20
C ALA A 370 15.14 -11.02 -12.42
N ALA A 371 15.76 -10.29 -11.49
CA ALA A 371 16.79 -10.84 -10.60
C ALA A 371 16.26 -11.94 -9.68
N LEU A 372 15.05 -11.79 -9.13
CA LEU A 372 14.41 -12.80 -8.28
C LEU A 372 14.05 -14.07 -9.07
N ILE A 373 13.59 -13.94 -10.32
CA ILE A 373 13.31 -15.08 -11.21
C ILE A 373 14.61 -15.84 -11.51
N ALA A 374 15.67 -15.13 -11.90
CA ALA A 374 16.97 -15.73 -12.17
C ALA A 374 17.56 -16.42 -10.92
N ALA A 375 17.45 -15.79 -9.75
CA ALA A 375 17.91 -16.34 -8.48
C ALA A 375 17.15 -17.61 -8.08
N ARG A 376 15.81 -17.63 -8.27
CA ARG A 376 14.99 -18.82 -8.03
C ARG A 376 15.36 -19.99 -8.93
N ALA A 377 15.76 -19.69 -10.17
CA ALA A 377 16.27 -20.68 -11.12
C ALA A 377 17.75 -21.08 -10.87
N GLY A 378 18.41 -20.52 -9.85
CA GLY A 378 19.82 -20.79 -9.54
C GLY A 378 20.80 -20.23 -10.59
N LYS A 379 20.37 -19.30 -11.43
CA LYS A 379 21.22 -18.66 -12.45
C LYS A 379 22.20 -17.68 -11.80
N ARG A 380 23.40 -17.55 -12.37
CA ARG A 380 24.42 -16.57 -11.94
C ARG A 380 24.25 -15.19 -12.59
N TYR A 381 23.63 -15.15 -13.76
CA TYR A 381 23.40 -13.94 -14.54
C TYR A 381 21.92 -13.87 -14.91
N VAL A 382 21.40 -12.65 -14.96
CA VAL A 382 20.03 -12.37 -15.42
C VAL A 382 20.06 -12.25 -16.94
N THR A 383 19.24 -13.07 -17.60
CA THR A 383 19.14 -13.16 -19.07
C THR A 383 17.98 -12.33 -19.62
N GLN A 384 17.93 -12.09 -20.93
CA GLN A 384 16.81 -11.38 -21.56
C GLN A 384 15.47 -12.09 -21.28
N ASN A 385 15.47 -13.43 -21.27
CA ASN A 385 14.27 -14.21 -20.96
C ASN A 385 13.76 -13.96 -19.53
N ASP A 386 14.65 -13.73 -18.56
CA ASP A 386 14.24 -13.43 -17.18
C ASP A 386 13.56 -12.04 -17.09
N PHE A 387 14.01 -11.08 -17.89
CA PHE A 387 13.35 -9.78 -18.03
C PHE A 387 11.99 -9.88 -18.73
N GLU A 388 11.87 -10.69 -19.78
CA GLU A 388 10.60 -10.95 -20.45
C GLU A 388 9.59 -11.60 -19.49
N MET A 389 10.02 -12.60 -18.72
CA MET A 389 9.17 -13.23 -17.69
C MET A 389 8.79 -12.26 -16.58
N ALA A 390 9.72 -11.39 -16.14
CA ALA A 390 9.43 -10.35 -15.16
C ALA A 390 8.41 -9.34 -15.68
N LYS A 391 8.55 -8.93 -16.95
CA LYS A 391 7.64 -8.01 -17.63
C LYS A 391 6.24 -8.60 -17.69
N ASP A 392 6.11 -9.84 -18.16
CA ASP A 392 4.84 -10.55 -18.19
C ASP A 392 4.21 -10.63 -16.80
N LYS A 393 5.02 -10.94 -15.77
CA LYS A 393 4.54 -11.02 -14.38
C LYS A 393 4.05 -9.67 -13.83
N VAL A 394 4.76 -8.58 -14.12
CA VAL A 394 4.39 -7.24 -13.64
C VAL A 394 3.14 -6.73 -14.36
N LEU A 395 3.01 -6.97 -15.67
CA LEU A 395 1.86 -6.53 -16.47
C LEU A 395 0.60 -7.36 -16.22
N MET A 396 0.73 -8.68 -16.16
CA MET A 396 -0.41 -9.61 -16.23
C MET A 396 -0.60 -10.43 -14.96
N GLY A 397 0.36 -10.37 -14.03
CA GLY A 397 0.38 -11.20 -12.84
C GLY A 397 1.11 -12.53 -13.05
N ALA A 398 1.17 -13.32 -11.98
CA ALA A 398 1.89 -14.59 -12.00
C ALA A 398 1.25 -15.63 -12.93
N GLU A 399 2.10 -16.46 -13.50
CA GLU A 399 1.72 -17.63 -14.31
C GLU A 399 0.95 -18.65 -13.45
N ARG A 400 -0.19 -19.14 -13.98
CA ARG A 400 -1.08 -20.06 -13.26
C ARG A 400 -0.80 -21.51 -13.61
N ARG A 401 0.34 -22.05 -13.16
CA ARG A 401 0.75 -23.44 -13.43
C ARG A 401 -0.21 -24.51 -12.90
N SER A 402 -1.01 -24.19 -11.89
CA SER A 402 -1.99 -25.11 -11.30
C SER A 402 -3.34 -25.13 -12.02
N MET A 403 -3.56 -24.23 -12.99
CA MET A 403 -4.78 -24.20 -13.77
C MET A 403 -4.67 -25.25 -14.87
N VAL A 404 -5.49 -26.28 -14.77
CA VAL A 404 -5.59 -27.32 -15.80
C VAL A 404 -6.68 -26.85 -16.78
N MET A 405 -6.29 -26.51 -18.00
CA MET A 405 -7.21 -26.25 -19.11
C MET A 405 -7.45 -27.56 -19.86
N SER A 406 -8.68 -27.77 -20.33
CA SER A 406 -8.96 -28.88 -21.25
C SER A 406 -8.24 -28.65 -22.59
N GLU A 407 -8.03 -29.71 -23.36
CA GLU A 407 -7.40 -29.58 -24.68
C GLU A 407 -8.28 -28.75 -25.64
N GLU A 408 -9.61 -28.84 -25.50
CA GLU A 408 -10.57 -27.99 -26.24
C GLU A 408 -10.43 -26.51 -25.86
N GLU A 409 -10.31 -26.19 -24.57
CA GLU A 409 -10.11 -24.80 -24.10
C GLU A 409 -8.76 -24.22 -24.58
N LYS A 410 -7.71 -25.04 -24.61
CA LYS A 410 -6.41 -24.64 -25.15
C LYS A 410 -6.47 -24.41 -26.65
N GLU A 411 -7.14 -25.29 -27.40
CA GLU A 411 -7.32 -25.15 -28.84
C GLU A 411 -8.08 -23.86 -29.16
N LEU A 412 -9.18 -23.60 -28.46
CA LEU A 412 -9.97 -22.39 -28.62
C LEU A 412 -9.13 -21.13 -28.32
N THR A 413 -8.37 -21.15 -27.23
CA THR A 413 -7.45 -20.05 -26.88
C THR A 413 -6.37 -19.86 -27.95
N ALA A 414 -5.85 -20.93 -28.53
CA ALA A 414 -4.86 -20.85 -29.61
C ALA A 414 -5.43 -20.20 -30.88
N TYR A 415 -6.66 -20.52 -31.27
CA TYR A 415 -7.32 -19.84 -32.39
C TYR A 415 -7.65 -18.39 -32.08
N HIS A 416 -8.08 -18.08 -30.85
CA HIS A 416 -8.33 -16.72 -30.39
C HIS A 416 -7.07 -15.85 -30.50
N GLU A 417 -5.96 -16.29 -29.93
CA GLU A 417 -4.69 -15.54 -29.98
C GLU A 417 -4.09 -15.49 -31.39
N ALA A 418 -4.21 -16.58 -32.16
CA ALA A 418 -3.82 -16.56 -33.57
C ALA A 418 -4.62 -15.53 -34.38
N GLY A 419 -5.91 -15.36 -34.07
CA GLY A 419 -6.78 -14.36 -34.67
C GLY A 419 -6.29 -12.93 -34.46
N HIS A 420 -5.98 -12.56 -33.21
CA HIS A 420 -5.39 -11.26 -32.88
C HIS A 420 -4.06 -11.03 -33.62
N ALA A 421 -3.18 -12.04 -33.60
CA ALA A 421 -1.86 -11.95 -34.20
C ALA A 421 -1.94 -11.76 -35.73
N LEU A 422 -2.80 -12.51 -36.41
CA LEU A 422 -2.91 -12.49 -37.87
C LEU A 422 -3.51 -11.17 -38.36
N VAL A 423 -4.61 -10.71 -37.75
CA VAL A 423 -5.19 -9.39 -38.05
C VAL A 423 -4.19 -8.28 -37.78
N GLY A 424 -3.44 -8.38 -36.69
CA GLY A 424 -2.38 -7.43 -36.36
C GLY A 424 -1.25 -7.34 -37.37
N LEU A 425 -0.94 -8.44 -38.08
CA LEU A 425 0.11 -8.48 -39.10
C LEU A 425 -0.35 -7.92 -40.45
N TYR A 426 -1.59 -8.18 -40.85
CA TYR A 426 -2.10 -7.80 -42.17
C TYR A 426 -2.78 -6.42 -42.20
N VAL A 427 -3.41 -5.98 -41.11
CA VAL A 427 -4.05 -4.66 -41.08
C VAL A 427 -3.02 -3.57 -40.80
N ALA A 428 -2.79 -2.73 -41.82
CA ALA A 428 -1.84 -1.62 -41.74
C ALA A 428 -2.23 -0.60 -40.66
N GLY A 429 -1.25 -0.18 -39.86
CA GLY A 429 -1.41 0.81 -38.78
C GLY A 429 -1.29 0.23 -37.37
N ASN A 430 -1.34 -1.10 -37.24
CA ASN A 430 -1.03 -1.79 -35.98
C ASN A 430 0.45 -1.69 -35.61
N ASP A 431 0.73 -1.76 -34.30
CA ASP A 431 2.09 -1.84 -33.80
C ASP A 431 2.69 -3.24 -34.13
N PRO A 432 4.00 -3.36 -34.40
CA PRO A 432 4.62 -4.64 -34.74
C PRO A 432 4.37 -5.73 -33.70
N LEU A 433 4.05 -6.94 -34.17
CA LEU A 433 3.91 -8.11 -33.32
C LEU A 433 5.24 -8.40 -32.61
N HIS A 434 5.18 -8.77 -31.34
CA HIS A 434 6.35 -9.14 -30.54
C HIS A 434 6.29 -10.60 -30.07
N LYS A 435 5.17 -11.02 -29.52
CA LYS A 435 5.00 -12.37 -28.95
C LYS A 435 3.52 -12.74 -28.89
N VAL A 436 3.23 -14.02 -29.03
CA VAL A 436 1.90 -14.62 -28.82
C VAL A 436 2.06 -15.80 -27.86
N THR A 437 1.17 -15.95 -26.87
CA THR A 437 1.21 -17.05 -25.90
C THR A 437 -0.18 -17.49 -25.50
N ILE A 438 -0.34 -18.80 -25.27
CA ILE A 438 -1.56 -19.42 -24.74
C ILE A 438 -1.40 -19.85 -23.28
N ILE A 439 -0.35 -19.36 -22.60
CA ILE A 439 -0.07 -19.68 -21.20
C ILE A 439 -0.88 -18.72 -20.30
N PRO A 440 -1.74 -19.24 -19.40
CA PRO A 440 -2.61 -18.41 -18.58
C PRO A 440 -1.82 -17.57 -17.55
N ARG A 441 -2.10 -16.26 -17.53
CA ARG A 441 -1.48 -15.28 -16.63
C ARG A 441 -2.52 -14.37 -16.01
N GLY A 442 -2.55 -14.31 -14.67
CA GLY A 442 -3.54 -13.54 -13.93
C GLY A 442 -4.98 -13.85 -14.35
N ARG A 443 -5.63 -12.90 -15.03
CA ARG A 443 -7.01 -13.01 -15.54
C ARG A 443 -7.11 -13.41 -17.02
N ALA A 444 -6.00 -13.43 -17.76
CA ALA A 444 -5.97 -13.76 -19.18
C ALA A 444 -5.59 -15.23 -19.40
N LEU A 445 -6.21 -15.88 -20.39
CA LEU A 445 -5.94 -17.27 -20.79
C LEU A 445 -4.82 -17.37 -21.84
N GLY A 446 -4.77 -16.40 -22.74
CA GLY A 446 -3.68 -16.16 -23.67
C GLY A 446 -3.41 -14.66 -23.78
N VAL A 447 -2.37 -14.29 -24.53
CA VAL A 447 -2.16 -12.90 -24.94
C VAL A 447 -1.32 -12.75 -26.19
N THR A 448 -1.73 -11.80 -27.02
CA THR A 448 -0.99 -11.27 -28.15
C THR A 448 -0.39 -9.92 -27.78
N MET A 449 0.94 -9.81 -27.84
CA MET A 449 1.69 -8.61 -27.49
C MET A 449 2.27 -7.94 -28.72
N ASN A 450 2.00 -6.64 -28.86
CA ASN A 450 2.59 -5.77 -29.87
C ASN A 450 3.51 -4.75 -29.19
N LEU A 451 4.64 -4.44 -29.83
CA LEU A 451 5.60 -3.45 -29.33
C LEU A 451 5.60 -2.21 -30.22
N PRO A 452 5.26 -1.03 -29.69
CA PRO A 452 5.38 0.20 -30.46
C PRO A 452 6.85 0.49 -30.78
N GLU A 453 7.13 0.97 -31.99
CA GLU A 453 8.50 1.37 -32.39
C GLU A 453 8.93 2.68 -31.75
N LYS A 454 7.96 3.55 -31.44
CA LYS A 454 8.14 4.88 -30.85
C LYS A 454 6.98 5.21 -29.92
N ASP A 455 7.24 6.02 -28.89
CA ASP A 455 6.16 6.62 -28.11
C ASP A 455 5.36 7.57 -29.02
N ARG A 456 4.02 7.45 -28.96
CA ARG A 456 3.10 8.26 -29.76
C ARG A 456 2.31 9.17 -28.85
N TYR A 457 2.27 10.46 -29.17
CA TYR A 457 1.46 11.45 -28.46
C TYR A 457 0.03 11.56 -29.02
N GLY A 458 -0.24 10.96 -30.18
CA GLY A 458 -1.56 10.93 -30.79
C GLY A 458 -1.70 9.78 -31.78
N TYR A 459 -2.95 9.38 -32.04
CA TYR A 459 -3.30 8.32 -32.97
C TYR A 459 -4.05 8.89 -34.18
N LYS A 460 -3.74 8.38 -35.37
CA LYS A 460 -4.55 8.65 -36.57
C LYS A 460 -5.83 7.82 -36.53
N LYS A 461 -6.92 8.33 -37.13
CA LYS A 461 -8.20 7.59 -37.24
C LYS A 461 -8.00 6.17 -37.83
N SER A 462 -7.16 6.03 -38.86
CA SER A 462 -6.83 4.73 -39.47
C SER A 462 -6.13 3.76 -38.52
N GLU A 463 -5.26 4.25 -37.64
CA GLU A 463 -4.55 3.43 -36.65
C GLU A 463 -5.50 2.94 -35.55
N ILE A 464 -6.49 3.77 -35.18
CA ILE A 464 -7.52 3.38 -34.21
C ILE A 464 -8.42 2.30 -34.83
N HIS A 465 -8.84 2.45 -36.09
CA HIS A 465 -9.58 1.41 -36.80
C HIS A 465 -8.78 0.09 -36.90
N ALA A 466 -7.46 0.17 -37.16
CA ALA A 466 -6.60 -1.01 -37.18
C ALA A 466 -6.55 -1.72 -35.81
N LYS A 467 -6.46 -0.95 -34.72
CA LYS A 467 -6.52 -1.50 -33.35
C LYS A 467 -7.86 -2.13 -33.02
N LEU A 468 -8.97 -1.49 -33.42
CA LEU A 468 -10.31 -2.05 -33.26
C LEU A 468 -10.45 -3.38 -34.00
N ALA A 469 -9.97 -3.47 -35.25
CA ALA A 469 -9.99 -4.71 -36.00
C ALA A 469 -9.17 -5.81 -35.32
N MET A 470 -7.97 -5.48 -34.83
CA MET A 470 -7.15 -6.41 -34.04
C MET A 470 -7.90 -6.91 -32.79
N MET A 471 -8.59 -6.04 -32.04
CA MET A 471 -9.37 -6.43 -30.85
C MET A 471 -10.51 -7.41 -31.18
N PHE A 472 -11.08 -7.37 -32.38
CA PHE A 472 -12.08 -8.34 -32.81
C PHE A 472 -11.49 -9.61 -33.46
N GLY A 473 -10.17 -9.67 -33.66
CA GLY A 473 -9.49 -10.81 -34.27
C GLY A 473 -9.75 -12.14 -33.55
N GLY A 474 -9.68 -12.16 -32.20
CA GLY A 474 -9.90 -13.39 -31.44
C GLY A 474 -11.33 -13.93 -31.55
N ARG A 475 -12.33 -13.07 -31.29
CA ARG A 475 -13.75 -13.44 -31.43
C ARG A 475 -14.12 -13.84 -32.86
N ALA A 476 -13.62 -13.12 -33.86
CA ALA A 476 -13.86 -13.44 -35.26
C ALA A 476 -13.24 -14.80 -35.64
N ALA A 477 -12.07 -15.15 -35.10
CA ALA A 477 -11.47 -16.46 -35.31
C ALA A 477 -12.31 -17.58 -34.67
N GLU A 478 -12.80 -17.39 -33.44
CA GLU A 478 -13.71 -18.36 -32.81
C GLU A 478 -14.98 -18.60 -33.64
N GLU A 479 -15.63 -17.51 -34.08
CA GLU A 479 -16.86 -17.58 -34.89
C GLU A 479 -16.64 -18.30 -36.22
N LEU A 480 -15.51 -18.06 -36.89
CA LEU A 480 -15.18 -18.67 -38.19
C LEU A 480 -14.87 -20.16 -38.09
N ILE A 481 -14.23 -20.61 -36.99
CA ILE A 481 -13.79 -21.99 -36.81
C ILE A 481 -14.88 -22.86 -36.17
N TYR A 482 -15.54 -22.37 -35.13
CA TYR A 482 -16.49 -23.15 -34.33
C TYR A 482 -17.96 -22.77 -34.57
N GLY A 483 -18.21 -21.61 -35.19
CA GLY A 483 -19.55 -21.09 -35.42
C GLY A 483 -20.02 -20.11 -34.34
N ARG A 484 -21.15 -19.45 -34.59
CA ARG A 484 -21.68 -18.36 -33.74
C ARG A 484 -22.10 -18.81 -32.34
N ASP A 485 -22.59 -20.03 -32.21
CA ASP A 485 -23.12 -20.55 -30.94
C ASP A 485 -21.99 -20.96 -29.97
N GLU A 486 -20.76 -21.12 -30.47
CA GLU A 486 -19.58 -21.56 -29.71
C GLU A 486 -18.63 -20.41 -29.35
N VAL A 487 -19.04 -19.16 -29.61
CA VAL A 487 -18.26 -17.98 -29.21
C VAL A 487 -18.21 -17.86 -27.69
N THR A 488 -17.02 -17.63 -27.15
CA THR A 488 -16.79 -17.67 -25.71
C THR A 488 -16.90 -16.31 -25.02
N THR A 489 -16.94 -16.35 -23.68
CA THR A 489 -16.85 -15.16 -22.84
C THR A 489 -15.42 -14.58 -22.77
N GLY A 490 -14.42 -15.25 -23.37
CA GLY A 490 -13.02 -14.83 -23.37
C GLY A 490 -12.81 -13.45 -24.02
N ALA A 491 -13.57 -13.14 -25.08
CA ALA A 491 -13.51 -11.87 -25.80
C ALA A 491 -14.09 -10.65 -25.03
N GLY A 492 -14.58 -10.84 -23.80
CA GLY A 492 -15.26 -9.78 -23.05
C GLY A 492 -14.39 -8.55 -22.77
N ASN A 493 -13.10 -8.76 -22.52
CA ASN A 493 -12.15 -7.65 -22.31
C ASN A 493 -11.87 -6.88 -23.60
N ASP A 494 -11.76 -7.57 -24.74
CA ASP A 494 -11.52 -6.93 -26.04
C ASP A 494 -12.73 -6.13 -26.51
N ILE A 495 -13.94 -6.66 -26.30
CA ILE A 495 -15.20 -5.94 -26.57
C ILE A 495 -15.28 -4.68 -25.71
N GLN A 496 -14.96 -4.78 -24.41
CA GLN A 496 -14.98 -3.62 -23.51
C GLN A 496 -13.97 -2.55 -23.95
N GLN A 497 -12.73 -2.94 -24.28
CA GLN A 497 -11.71 -2.02 -24.76
C GLN A 497 -12.09 -1.38 -26.10
N ALA A 498 -12.59 -2.16 -27.06
CA ALA A 498 -13.04 -1.68 -28.36
C ALA A 498 -14.21 -0.70 -28.23
N THR A 499 -15.18 -1.01 -27.38
CA THR A 499 -16.34 -0.14 -27.11
C THR A 499 -15.91 1.17 -26.49
N ASN A 500 -15.00 1.14 -25.50
CA ASN A 500 -14.48 2.35 -24.87
C ASN A 500 -13.68 3.21 -25.87
N LEU A 501 -12.88 2.58 -26.73
CA LEU A 501 -12.09 3.27 -27.73
C LEU A 501 -12.98 3.91 -28.81
N ALA A 502 -13.98 3.18 -29.31
CA ALA A 502 -14.99 3.69 -30.23
C ALA A 502 -15.80 4.84 -29.61
N ARG A 503 -16.18 4.73 -28.33
CA ARG A 503 -16.83 5.81 -27.58
C ARG A 503 -15.98 7.07 -27.59
N ARG A 504 -14.69 6.98 -27.24
CA ARG A 504 -13.77 8.14 -27.26
C ARG A 504 -13.58 8.74 -28.66
N MET A 505 -13.55 7.92 -29.70
CA MET A 505 -13.54 8.42 -31.08
C MET A 505 -14.73 9.32 -31.36
N VAL A 506 -15.91 8.94 -30.88
CA VAL A 506 -17.17 9.65 -31.12
C VAL A 506 -17.32 10.85 -30.18
N THR A 507 -17.07 10.69 -28.89
CA THR A 507 -17.39 11.69 -27.85
C THR A 507 -16.25 12.64 -27.52
N GLU A 508 -14.99 12.21 -27.58
CA GLU A 508 -13.84 13.00 -27.12
C GLU A 508 -13.02 13.57 -28.28
N TRP A 509 -12.81 12.78 -29.33
CA TRP A 509 -11.89 13.11 -30.43
C TRP A 509 -12.58 13.63 -31.70
N GLY A 510 -13.92 13.65 -31.71
CA GLY A 510 -14.68 14.22 -32.82
C GLY A 510 -14.46 13.51 -34.16
N MET A 511 -14.29 12.17 -34.13
CA MET A 511 -14.00 11.34 -35.31
C MET A 511 -15.25 10.75 -35.99
N SER A 512 -16.45 11.13 -35.52
CA SER A 512 -17.73 10.81 -36.17
C SER A 512 -18.12 11.91 -37.16
N GLU A 513 -18.48 11.51 -38.38
CA GLU A 513 -18.95 12.45 -39.41
C GLU A 513 -20.35 13.00 -39.10
N LYS A 514 -21.22 12.19 -38.47
CA LYS A 514 -22.58 12.63 -38.11
C LYS A 514 -22.59 13.68 -37.00
N LEU A 515 -21.73 13.52 -35.99
CA LEU A 515 -21.66 14.43 -34.84
C LEU A 515 -20.66 15.58 -35.04
N GLY A 516 -19.72 15.42 -35.97
CA GLY A 516 -18.68 16.39 -36.25
C GLY A 516 -17.59 16.48 -35.17
N PRO A 517 -16.69 17.47 -35.28
CA PRO A 517 -15.53 17.63 -34.41
C PRO A 517 -15.90 18.32 -33.08
N LEU A 518 -16.89 17.80 -32.37
CA LEU A 518 -17.36 18.32 -31.08
C LEU A 518 -16.95 17.38 -29.94
N ARG A 519 -16.61 17.96 -28.78
CA ARG A 519 -16.35 17.21 -27.56
C ARG A 519 -17.64 17.11 -26.73
N PHE A 520 -18.16 15.91 -26.61
CA PHE A 520 -19.30 15.54 -25.79
C PHE A 520 -18.77 15.04 -24.43
N ASN A 521 -18.79 15.92 -23.42
CA ASN A 521 -18.32 15.55 -22.09
C ASN A 521 -19.33 14.62 -21.40
N GLU A 522 -18.92 13.39 -21.09
CA GLU A 522 -19.43 12.68 -19.91
C GLU A 522 -18.63 13.24 -18.72
N ASN A 523 -19.28 13.93 -17.78
CA ASN A 523 -18.62 14.50 -16.61
C ASN A 523 -17.91 13.39 -15.81
N GLN A 524 -16.60 13.28 -15.98
CA GLN A 524 -15.69 12.49 -15.14
C GLN A 524 -15.23 13.28 -13.90
N ASP A 525 -15.97 14.32 -13.49
CA ASP A 525 -15.70 14.96 -12.21
C ASP A 525 -15.99 13.94 -11.10
N GLU A 526 -14.94 13.60 -10.35
CA GLU A 526 -14.96 12.60 -9.29
C GLU A 526 -16.19 12.80 -8.38
N VAL A 527 -16.89 11.69 -8.14
CA VAL A 527 -18.04 11.60 -7.23
C VAL A 527 -17.60 12.07 -5.84
N PHE A 528 -17.82 13.35 -5.55
CA PHE A 528 -17.76 13.88 -4.20
C PHE A 528 -18.91 13.25 -3.41
N LEU A 529 -18.57 12.54 -2.33
CA LEU A 529 -19.52 12.02 -1.35
C LEU A 529 -20.31 13.20 -0.74
N GLY A 530 -21.44 13.54 -1.35
CA GLY A 530 -22.30 14.64 -0.91
C GLY A 530 -23.04 15.40 -2.01
N HIS A 531 -22.78 15.14 -3.30
CA HIS A 531 -23.48 15.80 -4.43
C HIS A 531 -24.02 14.83 -5.49
N SER A 532 -24.31 13.60 -5.10
CA SER A 532 -24.64 12.49 -6.02
C SER A 532 -26.09 12.44 -6.53
N VAL A 533 -26.87 13.53 -6.52
CA VAL A 533 -28.31 13.46 -6.87
C VAL A 533 -28.70 14.18 -8.16
N ALA A 534 -27.89 15.09 -8.70
CA ALA A 534 -28.20 15.76 -9.96
C ALA A 534 -27.08 15.56 -10.99
N ARG A 535 -27.02 14.36 -11.60
CA ARG A 535 -26.31 14.16 -12.87
C ARG A 535 -27.04 14.96 -13.95
N HIS A 536 -26.60 16.17 -14.23
CA HIS A 536 -26.97 16.82 -15.47
C HIS A 536 -26.21 16.13 -16.61
N GLN A 537 -26.88 15.21 -17.32
CA GLN A 537 -26.46 14.85 -18.67
C GLN A 537 -26.58 16.13 -19.50
N ASN A 538 -25.45 16.73 -19.89
CA ASN A 538 -25.41 17.86 -20.81
C ASN A 538 -25.72 17.44 -22.27
N LEU A 539 -26.31 16.25 -22.46
CA LEU A 539 -26.55 15.58 -23.73
C LEU A 539 -28.06 15.37 -23.89
N SER A 540 -28.59 15.74 -25.05
CA SER A 540 -29.97 15.39 -25.39
C SER A 540 -30.09 13.89 -25.67
N GLU A 541 -31.24 13.29 -25.38
CA GLU A 541 -31.55 11.88 -25.71
C GLU A 541 -31.31 11.57 -27.19
N ALA A 542 -31.70 12.48 -28.09
CA ALA A 542 -31.46 12.32 -29.52
C ALA A 542 -29.96 12.28 -29.86
N THR A 543 -29.14 13.09 -29.21
CA THR A 543 -27.67 13.05 -29.38
C THR A 543 -27.08 11.76 -28.82
N ALA A 544 -27.56 11.30 -27.66
CA ALA A 544 -27.11 10.05 -27.05
C ALA A 544 -27.40 8.84 -27.95
N GLN A 545 -28.59 8.79 -28.57
CA GLN A 545 -28.96 7.76 -29.55
C GLN A 545 -28.01 7.76 -30.75
N ILE A 546 -27.70 8.94 -31.31
CA ILE A 546 -26.75 9.04 -32.44
C ILE A 546 -25.34 8.58 -32.02
N ILE A 547 -24.90 8.90 -30.80
CA ILE A 547 -23.61 8.43 -30.27
C ILE A 547 -23.59 6.90 -30.23
N ASP A 548 -24.61 6.26 -29.68
CA ASP A 548 -24.66 4.80 -29.56
C ASP A 548 -24.74 4.10 -30.92
N GLU A 549 -25.46 4.67 -31.89
CA GLU A 549 -25.48 4.19 -33.28
C GLU A 549 -24.10 4.27 -33.95
N GLU A 550 -23.38 5.38 -33.76
CA GLU A 550 -22.05 5.57 -34.34
C GLU A 550 -21.01 4.64 -33.70
N ILE A 551 -21.10 4.40 -32.39
CA ILE A 551 -20.27 3.42 -31.68
C ILE A 551 -20.50 2.03 -32.25
N ARG A 552 -21.78 1.62 -32.38
CA ARG A 552 -22.14 0.31 -32.96
C ARG A 552 -21.56 0.14 -34.36
N ARG A 553 -21.77 1.13 -35.24
CA ARG A 553 -21.24 1.09 -36.62
C ARG A 553 -19.72 0.90 -36.64
N ILE A 554 -18.98 1.70 -35.86
CA ILE A 554 -17.51 1.63 -35.81
C ILE A 554 -17.03 0.24 -35.36
N VAL A 555 -17.72 -0.36 -34.40
CA VAL A 555 -17.42 -1.70 -33.88
C VAL A 555 -17.73 -2.77 -34.92
N GLU A 556 -18.90 -2.74 -35.54
CA GLU A 556 -19.30 -3.70 -36.59
C GLU A 556 -18.40 -3.62 -37.83
N ASP A 557 -17.98 -2.42 -38.23
CA ASP A 557 -17.02 -2.21 -39.32
C ASP A 557 -15.66 -2.88 -39.00
N ALA A 558 -15.20 -2.75 -37.75
CA ALA A 558 -13.94 -3.35 -37.30
C ALA A 558 -14.01 -4.88 -37.22
N GLU A 559 -15.12 -5.43 -36.72
CA GLU A 559 -15.38 -6.88 -36.69
C GLU A 559 -15.45 -7.46 -38.10
N THR A 560 -16.13 -6.76 -39.03
CA THR A 560 -16.20 -7.16 -40.44
C THR A 560 -14.81 -7.19 -41.09
N LEU A 561 -13.99 -6.17 -40.83
CA LEU A 561 -12.61 -6.14 -41.34
C LEU A 561 -11.77 -7.29 -40.79
N ALA A 562 -11.91 -7.62 -39.50
CA ALA A 562 -11.24 -8.76 -38.90
C ALA A 562 -11.66 -10.08 -39.55
N GLN A 563 -12.96 -10.29 -39.75
CA GLN A 563 -13.50 -11.48 -40.42
C GLN A 563 -12.98 -11.62 -41.86
N GLN A 564 -12.92 -10.52 -42.62
CA GLN A 564 -12.39 -10.52 -43.99
C GLN A 564 -10.94 -10.99 -44.02
N VAL A 565 -10.07 -10.40 -43.20
CA VAL A 565 -8.65 -10.75 -43.12
C VAL A 565 -8.46 -12.21 -42.72
N LEU A 566 -9.20 -12.70 -41.72
CA LEU A 566 -9.09 -14.08 -41.26
C LEU A 566 -9.60 -15.08 -42.32
N THR A 567 -10.63 -14.72 -43.08
CA THR A 567 -11.16 -15.56 -44.16
C THR A 567 -10.17 -15.66 -45.31
N GLU A 568 -9.53 -14.53 -45.69
CA GLU A 568 -8.50 -14.50 -46.74
C GLU A 568 -7.24 -15.31 -46.36
N HIS A 569 -6.91 -15.36 -45.07
CA HIS A 569 -5.69 -16.00 -44.56
C HIS A 569 -5.98 -17.25 -43.69
N MET A 570 -7.06 -17.99 -43.97
CA MET A 570 -7.51 -19.13 -43.17
C MET A 570 -6.44 -20.22 -42.97
N ASP A 571 -5.68 -20.54 -44.02
CA ASP A 571 -4.60 -21.54 -43.93
C ASP A 571 -3.48 -21.12 -42.98
N GLU A 572 -3.19 -19.83 -42.91
CA GLU A 572 -2.19 -19.26 -42.00
C GLU A 572 -2.69 -19.27 -40.55
N LEU A 573 -3.98 -18.99 -40.35
CA LEU A 573 -4.64 -19.09 -39.04
C LEU A 573 -4.50 -20.50 -38.46
N HIS A 574 -4.81 -21.53 -39.25
CA HIS A 574 -4.65 -22.93 -38.82
C HIS A 574 -3.20 -23.30 -38.52
N ARG A 575 -2.23 -22.84 -39.32
CA ARG A 575 -0.80 -23.08 -39.06
C ARG A 575 -0.37 -22.42 -37.75
N LEU A 576 -0.77 -21.18 -37.53
CA LEU A 576 -0.40 -20.42 -36.34
C LEU A 576 -1.02 -21.03 -35.06
N ALA A 577 -2.30 -21.41 -35.09
CA ALA A 577 -2.95 -22.08 -33.96
C ALA A 577 -2.27 -23.41 -33.61
N LYS A 578 -1.94 -24.23 -34.62
CA LYS A 578 -1.18 -25.49 -34.41
C LYS A 578 0.22 -25.23 -33.83
N GLY A 579 0.91 -24.21 -34.33
CA GLY A 579 2.20 -23.79 -33.77
C GLY A 579 2.09 -23.35 -32.31
N LEU A 580 1.02 -22.63 -31.95
CA LEU A 580 0.77 -22.25 -30.56
C LEU A 580 0.47 -23.45 -29.65
N LEU A 581 -0.24 -24.47 -30.15
CA LEU A 581 -0.49 -25.70 -29.39
C LEU A 581 0.78 -26.52 -29.16
N GLU A 582 1.72 -26.51 -30.11
CA GLU A 582 2.98 -27.24 -30.00
C GLU A 582 4.00 -26.51 -29.09
N TYR A 583 4.12 -25.19 -29.23
CA TYR A 583 5.19 -24.42 -28.60
C TYR A 583 4.74 -23.52 -27.43
N GLU A 584 3.43 -23.40 -27.18
CA GLU A 584 2.71 -22.58 -26.18
C GLU A 584 2.96 -21.06 -26.25
N THR A 585 4.11 -20.65 -26.77
CA THR A 585 4.55 -19.27 -26.91
C THR A 585 5.38 -19.16 -28.18
N LEU A 586 5.09 -18.17 -29.01
CA LEU A 586 5.82 -17.87 -30.25
C LEU A 586 6.28 -16.41 -30.25
N GLY A 587 7.57 -16.18 -30.53
CA GLY A 587 8.08 -14.83 -30.79
C GLY A 587 7.71 -14.33 -32.20
N ALA A 588 7.78 -13.03 -32.46
CA ALA A 588 7.42 -12.44 -33.75
C ALA A 588 8.12 -13.07 -34.97
N ASP A 589 9.39 -13.42 -34.84
CA ASP A 589 10.15 -14.09 -35.91
C ASP A 589 9.66 -15.54 -36.11
N GLU A 590 9.35 -16.25 -35.03
CA GLU A 590 8.80 -17.60 -35.09
C GLU A 590 7.40 -17.60 -35.71
N VAL A 591 6.56 -16.62 -35.37
CA VAL A 591 5.24 -16.42 -35.99
C VAL A 591 5.38 -16.24 -37.51
N ARG A 592 6.34 -15.42 -37.96
CA ARG A 592 6.59 -15.22 -39.40
C ARG A 592 7.06 -16.50 -40.11
N LEU A 593 7.83 -17.36 -39.44
CA LEU A 593 8.25 -18.65 -39.97
C LEU A 593 7.07 -19.63 -40.07
N VAL A 594 6.25 -19.73 -39.01
CA VAL A 594 5.08 -20.61 -38.96
C VAL A 594 4.04 -20.24 -40.01
N ILE A 595 3.80 -18.94 -40.20
CA ILE A 595 2.89 -18.44 -41.24
C ILE A 595 3.36 -18.87 -42.64
N LYS A 596 4.68 -18.85 -42.89
CA LYS A 596 5.28 -19.31 -44.15
C LYS A 596 5.35 -20.85 -44.29
N GLY A 597 5.02 -21.60 -43.24
CA GLY A 597 5.15 -23.06 -43.20
C GLY A 597 6.58 -23.57 -42.99
N GLU A 598 7.48 -22.72 -42.49
CA GLU A 598 8.85 -23.09 -42.15
C GLU A 598 8.94 -23.63 -40.72
N ALA A 599 9.87 -24.57 -40.47
CA ALA A 599 10.04 -25.19 -39.16
C ALA A 599 10.77 -24.25 -38.18
N ILE A 600 10.36 -24.24 -36.92
CA ILE A 600 11.05 -23.52 -35.85
C ILE A 600 12.21 -24.39 -35.33
N ASP A 601 13.45 -23.95 -35.51
CA ASP A 601 14.59 -24.62 -34.86
C ASP A 601 15.02 -23.89 -33.58
N ARG A 602 14.53 -24.37 -32.42
CA ARG A 602 14.96 -23.86 -31.10
C ARG A 602 16.31 -24.42 -30.64
N ARG A 603 16.88 -25.41 -31.34
CA ARG A 603 18.11 -26.10 -30.90
C ARG A 603 19.36 -25.22 -31.01
N GLU A 604 19.41 -24.28 -31.95
CA GLU A 604 20.56 -23.36 -32.08
C GLU A 604 20.59 -22.27 -30.98
N LYS A 605 19.43 -21.80 -30.50
CA LYS A 605 19.35 -20.78 -29.44
C LYS A 605 19.77 -21.30 -28.07
N GLU A 606 19.52 -22.56 -27.76
CA GLU A 606 19.99 -23.19 -26.51
C GLU A 606 21.51 -23.48 -26.55
N MET A 607 22.04 -23.87 -27.72
CA MET A 607 23.46 -24.19 -27.89
C MET A 607 24.37 -22.96 -28.05
N GLY A 608 23.84 -21.82 -28.52
CA GLY A 608 24.57 -20.55 -28.67
C GLY A 608 25.06 -19.92 -27.36
N SER A 609 24.58 -20.41 -26.20
CA SER A 609 25.09 -20.03 -24.88
C SER A 609 26.36 -20.78 -24.45
N SER A 610 26.84 -21.75 -25.24
CA SER A 610 27.94 -22.64 -24.85
C SER A 610 29.14 -22.70 -25.79
N THR A 611 29.11 -22.10 -26.99
CA THR A 611 30.26 -22.15 -27.92
C THR A 611 30.47 -20.89 -28.75
N GLY A 612 30.69 -19.75 -28.08
CA GLY A 612 31.26 -18.54 -28.71
C GLY A 612 32.78 -18.53 -28.59
N GLY A 613 33.49 -19.08 -29.57
CA GLY A 613 34.94 -18.96 -29.67
C GLY A 613 35.38 -17.51 -29.97
N GLY A 614 36.36 -17.00 -29.20
CA GLY A 614 37.31 -16.00 -29.72
C GLY A 614 37.22 -14.55 -29.24
N ARG A 615 37.27 -14.30 -27.92
CA ARG A 615 38.12 -13.23 -27.33
C ARG A 615 38.30 -13.47 -25.84
N ARG A 616 39.47 -13.99 -25.47
CA ARG A 616 39.85 -14.25 -24.07
C ARG A 616 40.02 -12.92 -23.35
N SER A 617 39.12 -12.58 -22.43
CA SER A 617 39.46 -11.70 -21.31
C SER A 617 40.23 -12.53 -20.29
N SER A 618 41.40 -12.03 -19.91
CA SER A 618 42.30 -12.67 -18.94
C SER A 618 41.75 -12.50 -17.53
N VAL A 619 41.17 -13.57 -16.98
CA VAL A 619 40.95 -13.70 -15.54
C VAL A 619 41.61 -15.01 -15.08
N PRO A 620 42.52 -15.00 -14.09
CA PRO A 620 43.16 -16.22 -13.62
C PRO A 620 42.16 -17.04 -12.80
N SER A 621 42.03 -18.32 -13.14
CA SER A 621 41.30 -19.31 -12.34
C SER A 621 42.11 -19.66 -11.09
N SER A 622 41.52 -19.45 -9.92
CA SER A 622 42.00 -20.04 -8.67
C SER A 622 41.85 -21.55 -8.72
N GLY A 623 42.97 -22.26 -8.57
CA GLY A 623 43.04 -23.72 -8.61
C GLY A 623 42.37 -24.38 -7.41
N LYS A 624 41.61 -25.45 -7.67
CA LYS A 624 41.15 -26.39 -6.63
C LYS A 624 42.35 -27.13 -6.02
N PRO A 625 42.35 -27.44 -4.71
CA PRO A 625 43.41 -28.23 -4.10
C PRO A 625 43.28 -29.70 -4.49
N LYS A 626 44.36 -30.29 -5.00
CA LYS A 626 44.52 -31.74 -5.17
C LYS A 626 44.83 -32.37 -3.82
N GLY A 627 43.99 -33.29 -3.38
CA GLY A 627 44.37 -34.29 -2.38
C GLY A 627 45.41 -35.24 -2.95
N LYS A 628 46.39 -35.61 -2.13
CA LYS A 628 47.18 -36.82 -2.33
C LYS A 628 47.67 -37.36 -1.00
N ASP A 629 47.58 -38.68 -0.93
CA ASP A 629 47.90 -39.59 0.15
C ASP A 629 49.35 -39.49 0.65
N SER A 630 49.53 -39.77 1.94
CA SER A 630 50.79 -40.33 2.48
C SER A 630 50.48 -41.22 3.69
N PRO A 631 51.03 -42.45 3.77
CA PRO A 631 50.77 -43.37 4.88
C PRO A 631 51.84 -43.26 5.98
N GLY A 632 51.40 -43.44 7.23
CA GLY A 632 52.22 -44.01 8.31
C GLY A 632 52.90 -43.04 9.28
N GLY A 633 52.48 -43.08 10.55
CA GLY A 633 53.43 -43.21 11.66
C GLY A 633 53.52 -42.11 12.72
N ILE A 634 52.96 -42.41 13.91
CA ILE A 634 53.46 -42.14 15.28
C ILE A 634 53.13 -40.77 15.94
N GLY A 635 52.31 -40.84 17.02
CA GLY A 635 52.55 -40.13 18.30
C GLY A 635 51.60 -38.98 18.71
N PRO A 636 51.00 -38.97 19.93
CA PRO A 636 50.02 -37.97 20.38
C PRO A 636 50.59 -36.83 21.26
N GLU A 637 49.92 -35.66 21.21
CA GLU A 637 49.80 -34.56 22.21
C GLU A 637 51.06 -33.78 22.68
N PRO A 638 50.94 -32.60 23.36
CA PRO A 638 49.75 -31.76 23.65
C PRO A 638 49.94 -30.24 23.32
N GLU A 639 48.87 -29.46 23.56
CA GLU A 639 48.85 -27.99 23.63
C GLU A 639 49.95 -27.38 24.52
N PRO A 640 50.25 -26.08 24.34
CA PRO A 640 50.07 -25.21 25.50
C PRO A 640 49.37 -23.88 25.19
N ALA A 641 48.62 -23.46 26.19
CA ALA A 641 47.99 -22.16 26.36
C ALA A 641 48.96 -20.98 26.32
N SER A 642 48.46 -19.84 25.85
CA SER A 642 48.67 -18.48 26.40
C SER A 642 47.55 -17.57 25.90
#